data_AF-A0A9W6P6L7-F1
#
_entry.id   AF-A0A9W6P6L7-F1
#
_cell.length_a   1.000
_cell.length_b   1.000
_cell.length_c   1.000
_cell.angle_alpha   90.00
_cell.angle_beta   90.00
_cell.angle_gamma   90.00
#
_symmetry.space_group_name_H-M   'P 1'
#
loop_
_entity.id
_entity.type
_entity.pdbx_description
1 polymer ?
#
loop_
_entity_poly.entity_id
_entity_poly.type
_entity_poly.pdbx_seq_one_letter_code
_entity_poly.pdbx_strand_id
1 'polypeptide(L)'
;MKSASRRLLSLFSGLILLTGFMVAGPTAAFAHPDDPHDDEPALDWNNYERVTLTKSVGEPIDLALMPDGSILHTARNGEVRRTDPATGLTKIINTIPVYANSEDGLQTIHLDPDFDENNWVYVFYAPPLDTPAGSAPQRLPAGADDSYWDAWKGHNQLSRFKWDDSAGALDLASEQVIIEVEVQRGQCCHVAGDIAFDSAGDLYLATGDNTPASAPGANGYAPNNDAPGFNPGYDARRSAGNTNDLRGKILRISVEDDGSYTVPEGNLFAPGTEGTRPEIYVMGLRNPFRMEIDPANDALLWGEYGPDAGTASDTRGPMGYVEWQSTSKPINGGWPYCHGPNAVYNEWDFATSTPGEWFDCDAPVNNSRWNTGLTDIGVPATEPQLWYGDSDDDQPWPELTAFGGSGQGPMGGPVYHYDPDNPAPGKFPEYWDGKAFFGEFSQNYMAAFAIDDPDGPVTHIENFLPNEHLDSIVAPPWRGVMDFEFGPDGSLYVLEYGTGFFRENPDAGLYRIDYAEGVKAPTGRFTATPRSGQAPLTVEFDASTSTDPAGSELTYEWDFTGEGEFTETGVTATHTYTEKGEYFPRLRVTNAEGKFSLVSQTVVVGNTAPEVEMILPVDGGFFEWGDEVPFESVITDPEDGDDINCDRALWQFGIGHDGHAHPGGTGSGCSGTIPTPSDSDHGETENTYGVFLLTYTDSGAEGVGPATGEGSAYINPKLREAEWAGEINGGEIVNDSSASGQRKVTGLGEGDWISFDRFNFTGISGVTLRAAAAQSGTVQLRWNAADGPVIGEVEFDENSGFTSASTFLENAPDETGTLYISASGGIDLDSLIFRGHGVAVPVPAGDALTGLEALVADSGLDRKAEKLLGTTLDVVSRHHANGRTTQAVAELQKFQNQATDGTNVTDTALAEDLFWAAQGVIESLGD
;
A
#
# COMPACT_ATOMS: atom_id res chain seq x y z
N MET A 1 -24.08 8.72 -69.49
CA MET A 1 -23.40 9.31 -70.67
C MET A 1 -22.56 10.50 -70.22
N LYS A 2 -21.25 10.46 -70.49
CA LYS A 2 -20.31 11.58 -70.83
C LYS A 2 -20.36 12.86 -69.97
N SER A 3 -19.40 13.13 -69.09
CA SER A 3 -18.01 13.59 -69.30
C SER A 3 -17.82 15.12 -69.44
N ALA A 4 -16.90 15.64 -68.63
CA ALA A 4 -15.79 16.54 -68.97
C ALA A 4 -16.00 18.07 -69.08
N SER A 5 -15.52 18.76 -68.04
CA SER A 5 -14.40 19.73 -67.97
C SER A 5 -14.20 20.87 -69.00
N ARG A 6 -13.92 22.09 -68.47
CA ARG A 6 -12.76 23.01 -68.74
C ARG A 6 -13.02 24.42 -68.14
N ARG A 7 -12.27 24.85 -67.11
CA ARG A 7 -11.10 25.77 -67.11
C ARG A 7 -11.34 27.22 -67.60
N LEU A 8 -11.06 28.24 -66.77
CA LEU A 8 -9.91 29.16 -66.93
C LEU A 8 -9.67 30.10 -65.70
N LEU A 9 -8.40 30.46 -65.49
CA LEU A 9 -7.77 31.25 -64.40
C LEU A 9 -7.99 32.77 -64.53
N SER A 10 -7.88 33.54 -63.42
CA SER A 10 -6.67 34.34 -63.07
C SER A 10 -6.85 35.45 -61.99
N LEU A 11 -6.00 35.40 -60.93
CA LEU A 11 -5.26 36.48 -60.22
C LEU A 11 -6.02 37.66 -59.53
N PHE A 12 -5.66 38.25 -58.38
CA PHE A 12 -4.71 38.03 -57.26
C PHE A 12 -4.99 39.13 -56.18
N SER A 13 -4.57 38.89 -54.92
CA SER A 13 -4.14 39.83 -53.85
C SER A 13 -5.01 39.95 -52.59
N GLY A 14 -4.40 39.69 -51.42
CA GLY A 14 -4.82 40.28 -50.14
C GLY A 14 -4.72 39.35 -48.91
N LEU A 15 -3.53 39.29 -48.32
CA LEU A 15 -3.18 38.65 -47.05
C LEU A 15 -3.87 39.34 -45.84
N ILE A 16 -4.28 38.59 -44.81
CA ILE A 16 -3.87 38.74 -43.38
C ILE A 16 -4.74 37.83 -42.48
N LEU A 17 -4.04 37.08 -41.62
CA LEU A 17 -4.52 36.25 -40.52
C LEU A 17 -5.39 37.00 -39.51
N LEU A 18 -6.39 36.32 -38.95
CA LEU A 18 -6.65 36.39 -37.52
C LEU A 18 -7.13 35.01 -37.03
N THR A 19 -6.32 34.46 -36.15
CA THR A 19 -6.51 33.29 -35.28
C THR A 19 -7.81 33.42 -34.48
N GLY A 20 -8.73 32.48 -34.67
CA GLY A 20 -9.85 32.25 -33.76
C GLY A 20 -9.48 31.14 -32.80
N PHE A 21 -9.18 31.52 -31.55
CA PHE A 21 -9.24 30.62 -30.41
C PHE A 21 -10.65 29.99 -30.38
N MET A 22 -10.75 28.67 -30.58
CA MET A 22 -11.91 27.94 -30.08
C MET A 22 -11.65 27.70 -28.61
N VAL A 23 -12.31 28.51 -27.78
CA VAL A 23 -12.50 28.19 -26.36
C VAL A 23 -13.41 26.97 -26.35
N ALA A 24 -12.86 25.81 -25.98
CA ALA A 24 -13.66 24.69 -25.51
C ALA A 24 -14.40 25.19 -24.27
N GLY A 25 -15.71 25.38 -24.38
CA GLY A 25 -16.55 25.62 -23.21
C GLY A 25 -16.66 24.35 -22.38
N PRO A 26 -16.87 24.46 -21.06
CA PRO A 26 -17.08 23.29 -20.22
C PRO A 26 -18.28 22.52 -20.77
N THR A 27 -18.08 21.25 -21.07
CA THR A 27 -19.17 20.29 -21.21
C THR A 27 -19.93 20.33 -19.91
N ALA A 28 -21.19 20.76 -19.97
CA ALA A 28 -22.06 20.79 -18.81
C ALA A 28 -22.14 19.36 -18.25
N ALA A 29 -21.75 19.22 -16.97
CA ALA A 29 -22.07 18.04 -16.18
C ALA A 29 -23.57 17.74 -16.37
N PHE A 30 -23.87 16.57 -16.92
CA PHE A 30 -25.21 16.04 -16.85
C PHE A 30 -25.42 15.68 -15.39
N ALA A 31 -26.12 16.54 -14.65
CA ALA A 31 -26.77 16.10 -13.43
C ALA A 31 -27.63 14.89 -13.79
N HIS A 32 -27.26 13.72 -13.29
CA HIS A 32 -28.11 12.54 -13.38
C HIS A 32 -29.45 12.91 -12.75
N PRO A 33 -30.58 12.68 -13.44
CA PRO A 33 -31.88 12.85 -12.80
C PRO A 33 -31.93 11.86 -11.63
N ASP A 34 -32.31 12.34 -10.45
CA ASP A 34 -32.75 11.51 -9.32
C ASP A 34 -33.80 10.50 -9.84
N ASP A 35 -33.36 9.30 -10.22
CA ASP A 35 -34.25 8.19 -10.47
C ASP A 35 -34.75 7.73 -9.09
N PRO A 36 -36.04 7.45 -8.90
CA PRO A 36 -36.58 7.13 -7.58
C PRO A 36 -36.17 5.69 -7.24
N HIS A 37 -34.94 5.51 -6.77
CA HIS A 37 -34.36 4.21 -6.39
C HIS A 37 -34.74 3.72 -4.99
N ASP A 38 -35.57 4.46 -4.24
CA ASP A 38 -36.01 4.12 -2.87
C ASP A 38 -36.78 2.77 -2.75
N ASP A 39 -37.12 2.10 -3.86
CA ASP A 39 -37.94 0.87 -3.88
C ASP A 39 -37.23 -0.37 -4.50
N GLU A 40 -35.94 -0.34 -4.87
CA GLU A 40 -35.23 -1.52 -5.42
C GLU A 40 -34.73 -2.45 -4.29
N PRO A 41 -35.28 -3.68 -4.13
CA PRO A 41 -34.91 -4.58 -3.02
C PRO A 41 -33.44 -5.00 -3.01
N ALA A 42 -32.77 -4.98 -4.18
CA ALA A 42 -31.35 -5.24 -4.28
C ALA A 42 -30.47 -4.15 -3.65
N LEU A 43 -31.00 -2.94 -3.47
CA LEU A 43 -30.29 -1.79 -2.86
C LEU A 43 -30.68 -1.57 -1.40
N ASP A 44 -31.62 -2.34 -0.86
CA ASP A 44 -31.83 -2.41 0.58
C ASP A 44 -30.72 -3.27 1.20
N TRP A 45 -29.71 -2.63 1.77
CA TRP A 45 -28.55 -3.30 2.36
C TRP A 45 -28.92 -4.25 3.51
N ASN A 46 -30.08 -4.04 4.14
CA ASN A 46 -30.64 -5.00 5.09
C ASN A 46 -31.00 -6.34 4.43
N ASN A 47 -30.95 -6.48 3.11
CA ASN A 47 -31.14 -7.75 2.42
C ASN A 47 -29.83 -8.52 2.19
N TYR A 48 -28.67 -8.05 2.67
CA TYR A 48 -27.42 -8.82 2.59
C TYR A 48 -26.99 -9.39 3.95
N GLU A 49 -26.19 -10.46 3.91
CA GLU A 49 -25.48 -11.03 5.05
C GLU A 49 -24.01 -11.12 4.73
N ARG A 50 -23.16 -10.48 5.55
CA ARG A 50 -21.71 -10.64 5.50
C ARG A 50 -21.28 -11.69 6.51
N VAL A 51 -20.98 -12.89 6.02
CA VAL A 51 -20.60 -14.05 6.84
C VAL A 51 -19.08 -14.18 6.88
N THR A 52 -18.49 -14.00 8.06
CA THR A 52 -17.06 -14.30 8.27
C THR A 52 -16.85 -15.82 8.19
N LEU A 53 -16.07 -16.28 7.22
CA LEU A 53 -15.70 -17.69 7.08
C LEU A 53 -14.47 -18.02 7.93
N THR A 54 -13.43 -17.20 7.85
CA THR A 54 -12.20 -17.37 8.64
C THR A 54 -11.47 -16.05 8.83
N LYS A 55 -10.68 -15.99 9.89
CA LYS A 55 -9.68 -14.95 10.15
C LYS A 55 -8.24 -15.44 9.97
N SER A 56 -8.07 -16.72 9.61
CA SER A 56 -6.75 -17.35 9.46
C SER A 56 -6.31 -17.34 7.99
N VAL A 57 -6.08 -16.16 7.44
CA VAL A 57 -5.83 -15.96 6.01
C VAL A 57 -4.35 -15.79 5.63
N GLY A 58 -3.45 -15.68 6.60
CA GLY A 58 -2.04 -15.37 6.35
C GLY A 58 -1.87 -13.91 5.90
N GLU A 59 -0.80 -13.59 5.17
CA GLU A 59 -0.70 -12.34 4.38
C GLU A 59 -1.40 -12.58 3.04
N PRO A 60 -2.72 -12.36 2.93
CA PRO A 60 -3.51 -12.97 1.87
C PRO A 60 -3.27 -12.26 0.54
N ILE A 61 -3.18 -13.02 -0.55
CA ILE A 61 -3.10 -12.44 -1.89
C ILE A 61 -4.34 -12.86 -2.67
N ASP A 62 -4.53 -14.14 -2.95
CA ASP A 62 -5.51 -14.59 -3.94
C ASP A 62 -6.42 -15.70 -3.41
N LEU A 63 -7.61 -15.89 -3.99
CA LEU A 63 -8.54 -16.97 -3.68
C LEU A 63 -9.00 -17.73 -4.94
N ALA A 64 -9.39 -18.99 -4.77
CA ALA A 64 -10.09 -19.75 -5.80
C ALA A 64 -11.14 -20.70 -5.18
N LEU A 65 -12.34 -20.70 -5.75
CA LEU A 65 -13.44 -21.56 -5.30
C LEU A 65 -13.36 -22.98 -5.89
N MET A 66 -13.32 -23.99 -5.02
CA MET A 66 -13.34 -25.40 -5.40
C MET A 66 -14.76 -25.91 -5.72
N PRO A 67 -14.91 -26.93 -6.57
CA PRO A 67 -16.22 -27.54 -6.88
C PRO A 67 -16.97 -28.10 -5.66
N ASP A 68 -16.25 -28.48 -4.60
CA ASP A 68 -16.85 -28.93 -3.34
C ASP A 68 -17.25 -27.78 -2.38
N GLY A 69 -17.09 -26.54 -2.83
CA GLY A 69 -17.38 -25.31 -2.09
C GLY A 69 -16.28 -24.85 -1.16
N SER A 70 -15.20 -25.62 -0.97
CA SER A 70 -14.04 -25.12 -0.21
C SER A 70 -13.28 -24.04 -0.99
N ILE A 71 -12.53 -23.20 -0.28
CA ILE A 71 -11.81 -22.07 -0.88
C ILE A 71 -10.32 -22.31 -0.72
N LEU A 72 -9.58 -22.33 -1.83
CA LEU A 72 -8.13 -22.21 -1.79
C LEU A 72 -7.79 -20.73 -1.68
N HIS A 73 -6.75 -20.38 -0.94
CA HIS A 73 -6.21 -19.03 -0.94
C HIS A 73 -4.71 -19.03 -0.66
N THR A 74 -4.01 -18.03 -1.18
CA THR A 74 -2.56 -17.88 -1.01
C THR A 74 -2.24 -16.92 0.12
N ALA A 75 -1.09 -17.16 0.76
CA ALA A 75 -0.38 -16.12 1.49
C ALA A 75 0.97 -15.85 0.84
N ARG A 76 1.39 -14.58 0.80
CA ARG A 76 2.58 -14.13 0.04
C ARG A 76 3.87 -14.86 0.43
N ASN A 77 3.96 -15.33 1.67
CA ASN A 77 5.08 -16.11 2.19
C ASN A 77 5.23 -17.53 1.60
N GLY A 78 4.37 -17.93 0.66
CA GLY A 78 4.44 -19.23 -0.02
C GLY A 78 3.41 -20.25 0.47
N GLU A 79 2.57 -19.92 1.44
CA GLU A 79 1.55 -20.84 1.92
C GLU A 79 0.34 -20.91 0.99
N VAL A 80 -0.07 -22.14 0.67
CA VAL A 80 -1.37 -22.42 0.09
C VAL A 80 -2.27 -22.92 1.22
N ARG A 81 -3.40 -22.26 1.39
CA ARG A 81 -4.37 -22.52 2.45
C ARG A 81 -5.69 -22.96 1.86
N ARG A 82 -6.42 -23.78 2.61
CA ARG A 82 -7.76 -24.25 2.26
C ARG A 82 -8.73 -23.99 3.39
N THR A 83 -9.81 -23.29 3.08
CA THR A 83 -10.91 -22.99 4.01
C THR A 83 -12.16 -23.80 3.66
N ASP A 84 -12.71 -24.52 4.63
CA ASP A 84 -14.04 -25.15 4.55
C ASP A 84 -15.10 -24.14 5.05
N PRO A 85 -15.95 -23.58 4.19
CA PRO A 85 -16.94 -22.58 4.60
C PRO A 85 -18.06 -23.16 5.47
N ALA A 86 -18.28 -24.48 5.48
CA ALA A 86 -19.30 -25.10 6.33
C ALA A 86 -18.85 -25.15 7.80
N THR A 87 -17.54 -25.14 8.04
CA THR A 87 -16.98 -25.21 9.40
C THR A 87 -16.19 -23.97 9.81
N GLY A 88 -15.80 -23.12 8.86
CA GLY A 88 -14.87 -22.00 9.05
C GLY A 88 -13.43 -22.46 9.34
N LEU A 89 -13.09 -23.69 8.95
CA LEU A 89 -11.77 -24.28 9.25
C LEU A 89 -10.80 -23.98 8.12
N THR A 90 -9.69 -23.34 8.44
CA THR A 90 -8.59 -23.09 7.51
C THR A 90 -7.38 -23.96 7.85
N LYS A 91 -6.75 -24.55 6.83
CA LYS A 91 -5.51 -25.33 6.95
C LYS A 91 -4.49 -24.86 5.94
N ILE A 92 -3.22 -24.79 6.34
CA ILE A 92 -2.11 -24.72 5.39
C ILE A 92 -1.96 -26.13 4.78
N ILE A 93 -2.16 -26.24 3.48
CA ILE A 93 -2.11 -27.52 2.74
C ILE A 93 -0.79 -27.74 2.02
N ASN A 94 -0.10 -26.65 1.64
CA ASN A 94 1.23 -26.67 1.04
C ASN A 94 2.01 -25.42 1.43
N THR A 95 3.34 -25.50 1.36
CA THR A 95 4.24 -24.34 1.39
C THR A 95 5.19 -24.44 0.20
N ILE A 96 5.11 -23.48 -0.71
CA ILE A 96 5.97 -23.34 -1.89
C ILE A 96 7.14 -22.43 -1.49
N PRO A 97 8.41 -22.86 -1.68
CA PRO A 97 9.55 -21.97 -1.44
C PRO A 97 9.49 -20.76 -2.37
N VAL A 98 9.58 -19.55 -1.80
CA VAL A 98 9.52 -18.30 -2.55
C VAL A 98 10.69 -17.37 -2.21
N TYR A 99 11.06 -16.53 -3.17
CA TYR A 99 11.82 -15.31 -2.93
C TYR A 99 10.85 -14.25 -2.43
N ALA A 100 10.87 -14.00 -1.12
CA ALA A 100 9.99 -13.04 -0.44
C ALA A 100 10.75 -11.74 -0.12
N ASN A 101 11.09 -10.97 -1.15
CA ASN A 101 11.62 -9.62 -0.99
C ASN A 101 10.69 -8.62 -1.66
N SER A 102 10.43 -7.52 -0.97
CA SER A 102 9.46 -6.53 -1.40
C SER A 102 8.06 -7.16 -1.63
N GLU A 103 7.41 -6.91 -2.78
CA GLU A 103 6.12 -7.50 -3.14
C GLU A 103 6.21 -8.92 -3.71
N ASP A 104 7.43 -9.41 -4.00
CA ASP A 104 7.61 -10.77 -4.48
C ASP A 104 7.19 -11.80 -3.42
N GLY A 105 6.77 -12.96 -3.91
CA GLY A 105 6.25 -14.05 -3.11
C GLY A 105 5.36 -14.95 -3.94
N LEU A 106 4.45 -15.64 -3.26
CA LEU A 106 3.35 -16.36 -3.88
C LEU A 106 2.19 -15.37 -4.14
N GLN A 107 1.77 -15.26 -5.40
CA GLN A 107 0.70 -14.33 -5.79
C GLN A 107 -0.61 -15.11 -5.94
N THR A 108 -0.81 -15.74 -7.09
CA THR A 108 -2.10 -16.25 -7.53
C THR A 108 -2.26 -17.75 -7.33
N ILE A 109 -3.49 -18.19 -7.11
CA ILE A 109 -3.97 -19.56 -7.18
C ILE A 109 -5.28 -19.59 -7.97
N HIS A 110 -5.36 -20.41 -9.02
CA HIS A 110 -6.58 -20.50 -9.81
C HIS A 110 -6.78 -21.93 -10.31
N LEU A 111 -8.03 -22.37 -10.45
CA LEU A 111 -8.34 -23.71 -10.98
C LEU A 111 -8.34 -23.71 -12.50
N ASP A 112 -7.90 -24.81 -13.11
CA ASP A 112 -8.12 -25.01 -14.55
C ASP A 112 -9.64 -25.05 -14.86
N PRO A 113 -10.14 -24.48 -15.96
CA PRO A 113 -11.55 -24.54 -16.32
C PRO A 113 -12.12 -25.96 -16.38
N ASP A 114 -11.29 -26.95 -16.73
CA ASP A 114 -11.63 -28.38 -16.76
C ASP A 114 -11.15 -29.11 -15.48
N PHE A 115 -11.06 -28.42 -14.34
CA PHE A 115 -10.54 -28.96 -13.08
C PHE A 115 -11.23 -30.27 -12.66
N ASP A 116 -12.55 -30.39 -12.82
CA ASP A 116 -13.31 -31.61 -12.51
C ASP A 116 -12.85 -32.85 -13.32
N GLU A 117 -12.19 -32.63 -14.47
CA GLU A 117 -11.68 -33.67 -15.33
C GLU A 117 -10.17 -33.87 -15.19
N ASN A 118 -9.43 -32.78 -15.02
CA ASN A 118 -7.98 -32.77 -15.13
C ASN A 118 -7.26 -32.52 -13.79
N ASN A 119 -7.91 -31.97 -12.77
CA ASN A 119 -7.33 -31.67 -11.46
C ASN A 119 -6.10 -30.74 -11.51
N TRP A 120 -5.99 -29.81 -12.47
CA TRP A 120 -4.89 -28.84 -12.53
C TRP A 120 -5.20 -27.57 -11.74
N VAL A 121 -4.23 -27.12 -10.93
CA VAL A 121 -4.27 -25.85 -10.21
C VAL A 121 -3.06 -25.02 -10.62
N TYR A 122 -3.31 -23.80 -11.06
CA TYR A 122 -2.30 -22.84 -11.49
C TYR A 122 -1.84 -21.97 -10.33
N VAL A 123 -0.57 -21.61 -10.34
CA VAL A 123 0.08 -20.80 -9.31
C VAL A 123 1.12 -19.86 -9.94
N PHE A 124 1.07 -18.57 -9.63
CA PHE A 124 2.10 -17.59 -10.01
C PHE A 124 2.93 -17.17 -8.81
N TYR A 125 4.25 -17.30 -8.90
CA TYR A 125 5.13 -17.01 -7.76
C TYR A 125 6.56 -16.63 -8.16
N ALA A 126 7.27 -16.05 -7.20
CA ALA A 126 8.69 -15.74 -7.26
C ALA A 126 9.54 -16.91 -6.70
N PRO A 127 10.17 -17.75 -7.52
CA PRO A 127 11.03 -18.82 -7.03
C PRO A 127 12.35 -18.27 -6.42
N PRO A 128 12.95 -18.98 -5.45
CA PRO A 128 14.33 -18.70 -5.02
C PRO A 128 15.31 -18.98 -6.16
N LEU A 129 16.14 -17.98 -6.49
CA LEU A 129 17.18 -18.05 -7.53
C LEU A 129 18.56 -17.69 -6.94
N ASP A 130 19.60 -17.72 -7.77
CA ASP A 130 20.95 -17.27 -7.41
C ASP A 130 21.10 -15.72 -7.37
N THR A 131 19.99 -14.98 -7.42
CA THR A 131 19.97 -13.52 -7.30
C THR A 131 20.28 -13.08 -5.86
N PRO A 132 20.93 -11.94 -5.65
CA PRO A 132 21.17 -11.43 -4.30
C PRO A 132 19.86 -11.21 -3.51
N ALA A 133 19.95 -11.42 -2.19
CA ALA A 133 18.88 -11.08 -1.26
C ALA A 133 18.86 -9.57 -0.96
N GLY A 134 17.69 -9.05 -0.54
CA GLY A 134 17.51 -7.65 -0.19
C GLY A 134 17.46 -6.72 -1.40
N SER A 135 17.60 -5.42 -1.14
CA SER A 135 17.46 -4.37 -2.17
C SER A 135 18.72 -4.17 -3.01
N ALA A 136 18.54 -4.02 -4.32
CA ALA A 136 19.54 -3.63 -5.29
C ALA A 136 19.90 -2.15 -5.09
N PRO A 137 21.16 -1.75 -5.32
CA PRO A 137 21.56 -0.37 -5.15
C PRO A 137 20.90 0.52 -6.21
N GLN A 138 20.61 1.76 -5.80
CA GLN A 138 20.04 2.81 -6.65
C GLN A 138 20.96 3.18 -7.84
N ARG A 139 22.28 3.07 -7.62
CA ARG A 139 23.33 3.39 -8.61
C ARG A 139 24.40 2.31 -8.67
N LEU A 140 25.12 2.26 -9.79
CA LEU A 140 26.28 1.40 -9.94
C LEU A 140 27.30 1.67 -8.82
N PRO A 141 27.83 0.60 -8.19
CA PRO A 141 28.97 0.72 -7.30
C PRO A 141 30.18 1.35 -8.01
N ALA A 142 31.03 2.05 -7.25
CA ALA A 142 32.20 2.71 -7.82
C ALA A 142 33.10 1.71 -8.59
N GLY A 143 33.30 1.99 -9.89
CA GLY A 143 34.13 1.16 -10.78
C GLY A 143 33.40 -0.02 -11.45
N ALA A 144 32.10 -0.21 -11.17
CA ALA A 144 31.26 -1.15 -11.91
C ALA A 144 30.78 -0.56 -13.24
N ASP A 145 30.33 -1.44 -14.14
CA ASP A 145 29.62 -1.11 -15.37
C ASP A 145 28.24 -1.79 -15.38
N ASP A 146 27.45 -1.58 -16.43
CA ASP A 146 26.08 -2.09 -16.53
C ASP A 146 25.96 -3.62 -16.39
N SER A 147 27.04 -4.40 -16.57
CA SER A 147 27.01 -5.86 -16.32
C SER A 147 26.81 -6.23 -14.85
N TYR A 148 26.99 -5.28 -13.93
CA TYR A 148 26.67 -5.47 -12.51
C TYR A 148 25.19 -5.85 -12.30
N TRP A 149 24.29 -5.31 -13.12
CA TRP A 149 22.86 -5.55 -12.99
C TRP A 149 22.45 -6.97 -13.40
N ASP A 150 23.30 -7.70 -14.14
CA ASP A 150 23.00 -9.07 -14.57
C ASP A 150 22.87 -10.03 -13.38
N ALA A 151 23.56 -9.77 -12.27
CA ALA A 151 23.43 -10.58 -11.05
C ALA A 151 22.03 -10.49 -10.42
N TRP A 152 21.29 -9.43 -10.73
CA TRP A 152 19.96 -9.14 -10.18
C TRP A 152 18.84 -9.54 -11.15
N LYS A 153 19.14 -10.12 -12.32
CA LYS A 153 18.11 -10.66 -13.23
C LYS A 153 17.56 -11.97 -12.68
N GLY A 154 16.26 -12.01 -12.47
CA GLY A 154 15.52 -13.21 -12.09
C GLY A 154 14.23 -13.31 -12.90
N HIS A 155 13.28 -14.11 -12.42
CA HIS A 155 11.97 -14.23 -13.01
C HIS A 155 10.91 -14.60 -11.97
N ASN A 156 9.69 -14.15 -12.19
CA ASN A 156 8.50 -14.76 -11.61
C ASN A 156 7.95 -15.78 -12.60
N GLN A 157 7.27 -16.83 -12.15
CA GLN A 157 6.81 -17.90 -13.04
C GLN A 157 5.37 -18.32 -12.75
N LEU A 158 4.66 -18.63 -13.82
CA LEU A 158 3.40 -19.34 -13.78
C LEU A 158 3.68 -20.84 -13.90
N SER A 159 3.19 -21.60 -12.93
CA SER A 159 3.28 -23.06 -12.91
C SER A 159 1.91 -23.67 -12.67
N ARG A 160 1.75 -24.97 -12.93
CA ARG A 160 0.58 -25.72 -12.48
C ARG A 160 0.96 -27.03 -11.81
N PHE A 161 0.10 -27.46 -10.91
CA PHE A 161 0.26 -28.65 -10.08
C PHE A 161 -1.03 -29.48 -10.10
N LYS A 162 -0.90 -30.80 -10.01
CA LYS A 162 -2.03 -31.70 -9.82
C LYS A 162 -2.55 -31.59 -8.40
N TRP A 163 -3.86 -31.53 -8.27
CA TRP A 163 -4.57 -31.73 -7.03
C TRP A 163 -4.64 -33.21 -6.66
N ASP A 164 -4.25 -33.56 -5.42
CA ASP A 164 -4.40 -34.89 -4.84
C ASP A 164 -5.53 -34.89 -3.81
N ASP A 165 -6.70 -35.41 -4.19
CA ASP A 165 -7.88 -35.52 -3.32
C ASP A 165 -7.62 -36.32 -2.04
N SER A 166 -6.71 -37.30 -2.09
CA SER A 166 -6.42 -38.16 -0.93
C SER A 166 -5.59 -37.44 0.12
N ALA A 167 -4.72 -36.53 -0.32
CA ALA A 167 -3.96 -35.63 0.54
C ALA A 167 -4.76 -34.37 0.92
N GLY A 168 -5.72 -33.96 0.07
CA GLY A 168 -6.39 -32.67 0.16
C GLY A 168 -5.44 -31.51 -0.07
N ALA A 169 -4.46 -31.69 -0.96
CA ALA A 169 -3.33 -30.78 -1.19
C ALA A 169 -2.80 -30.89 -2.64
N LEU A 170 -1.94 -29.95 -3.03
CA LEU A 170 -1.20 -30.01 -4.30
C LEU A 170 -0.09 -31.06 -4.24
N ASP A 171 0.03 -31.89 -5.29
CA ASP A 171 1.20 -32.73 -5.53
C ASP A 171 2.33 -31.86 -6.10
N LEU A 172 3.19 -31.33 -5.23
CA LEU A 172 4.29 -30.45 -5.64
C LEU A 172 5.31 -31.14 -6.57
N ALA A 173 5.32 -32.48 -6.65
CA ALA A 173 6.20 -33.19 -7.59
C ALA A 173 5.68 -33.20 -9.03
N SER A 174 4.43 -32.77 -9.25
CA SER A 174 3.77 -32.74 -10.56
C SER A 174 3.95 -31.42 -11.32
N GLU A 175 4.76 -30.50 -10.79
CA GLU A 175 4.98 -29.17 -11.32
C GLU A 175 5.23 -29.16 -12.83
N GLN A 176 4.48 -28.30 -13.53
CA GLN A 176 4.75 -27.89 -14.90
C GLN A 176 4.93 -26.38 -14.92
N VAL A 177 6.16 -25.92 -15.19
CA VAL A 177 6.46 -24.50 -15.41
C VAL A 177 5.98 -24.12 -16.81
N ILE A 178 5.08 -23.14 -16.89
CA ILE A 178 4.42 -22.71 -18.12
C ILE A 178 5.18 -21.56 -18.78
N ILE A 179 5.38 -20.47 -18.02
CA ILE A 179 6.06 -19.27 -18.51
C ILE A 179 6.84 -18.59 -17.39
N GLU A 180 8.03 -18.11 -17.72
CA GLU A 180 8.89 -17.30 -16.87
C GLU A 180 8.83 -15.84 -17.37
N VAL A 181 8.48 -14.92 -16.48
CA VAL A 181 8.46 -13.47 -16.70
C VAL A 181 9.70 -12.88 -16.07
N GLU A 182 10.65 -12.42 -16.88
CA GLU A 182 11.90 -11.82 -16.39
C GLU A 182 11.60 -10.60 -15.50
N VAL A 183 12.26 -10.53 -14.34
CA VAL A 183 12.20 -9.39 -13.41
C VAL A 183 13.60 -8.96 -12.98
N GLN A 184 13.71 -7.70 -12.56
CA GLN A 184 14.88 -7.15 -11.90
C GLN A 184 14.67 -7.30 -10.38
N ARG A 185 15.34 -8.29 -9.77
CA ARG A 185 15.28 -8.58 -8.33
C ARG A 185 15.95 -7.48 -7.51
N GLY A 186 15.61 -7.42 -6.23
CA GLY A 186 16.07 -6.40 -5.29
C GLY A 186 15.46 -5.03 -5.52
N GLN A 187 14.42 -4.92 -6.33
CA GLN A 187 13.64 -3.71 -6.42
C GLN A 187 12.19 -4.04 -6.11
N CYS A 188 11.57 -3.17 -5.32
CA CYS A 188 10.13 -2.99 -5.41
C CYS A 188 9.86 -2.25 -6.75
N CYS A 189 8.72 -2.38 -7.42
CA CYS A 189 7.42 -2.91 -7.03
C CYS A 189 6.71 -3.49 -8.28
N HIS A 190 5.41 -3.74 -8.17
CA HIS A 190 4.49 -4.08 -9.24
C HIS A 190 4.73 -5.48 -9.80
N VAL A 191 4.39 -6.47 -8.99
CA VAL A 191 4.40 -7.87 -9.43
C VAL A 191 3.17 -8.20 -10.28
N ALA A 192 2.01 -7.61 -9.98
CA ALA A 192 0.70 -8.09 -10.41
C ALA A 192 0.57 -9.60 -10.12
N GLY A 193 0.32 -10.42 -11.15
CA GLY A 193 0.44 -11.86 -11.06
C GLY A 193 -0.86 -12.63 -11.20
N ASP A 194 -1.98 -11.93 -11.39
CA ASP A 194 -3.29 -12.52 -11.52
C ASP A 194 -3.49 -13.29 -12.82
N ILE A 195 -4.41 -14.26 -12.83
CA ILE A 195 -4.75 -15.06 -14.01
C ILE A 195 -6.25 -15.25 -14.17
N ALA A 196 -6.70 -15.37 -15.42
CA ALA A 196 -8.08 -15.70 -15.76
C ALA A 196 -8.11 -16.53 -17.05
N PHE A 197 -9.24 -17.18 -17.34
CA PHE A 197 -9.42 -17.99 -18.55
C PHE A 197 -10.63 -17.50 -19.36
N ASP A 198 -10.48 -17.47 -20.68
CA ASP A 198 -11.62 -17.25 -21.57
C ASP A 198 -12.38 -18.54 -21.89
N SER A 199 -13.52 -18.39 -22.57
CA SER A 199 -14.39 -19.50 -22.96
C SER A 199 -13.74 -20.50 -23.95
N ALA A 200 -12.59 -20.14 -24.54
CA ALA A 200 -11.80 -21.03 -25.40
C ALA A 200 -10.73 -21.82 -24.61
N GLY A 201 -10.53 -21.50 -23.33
CA GLY A 201 -9.49 -22.07 -22.48
C GLY A 201 -8.12 -21.39 -22.66
N ASP A 202 -8.08 -20.21 -23.30
CA ASP A 202 -6.85 -19.41 -23.32
C ASP A 202 -6.66 -18.73 -21.96
N LEU A 203 -5.44 -18.79 -21.45
CA LEU A 203 -5.03 -18.22 -20.18
C LEU A 203 -4.56 -16.78 -20.39
N TYR A 204 -5.07 -15.88 -19.55
CA TYR A 204 -4.59 -14.52 -19.39
C TYR A 204 -3.70 -14.43 -18.15
N LEU A 205 -2.57 -13.72 -18.23
CA LEU A 205 -1.65 -13.48 -17.11
C LEU A 205 -1.30 -11.99 -17.03
N ALA A 206 -1.64 -11.36 -15.90
CA ALA A 206 -1.26 -9.99 -15.60
C ALA A 206 0.18 -9.91 -15.08
N THR A 207 0.95 -8.96 -15.58
CA THR A 207 2.33 -8.71 -15.15
C THR A 207 2.57 -7.22 -14.94
N GLY A 208 3.09 -6.87 -13.76
CA GLY A 208 3.47 -5.47 -13.50
C GLY A 208 4.78 -5.09 -14.18
N ASP A 209 5.05 -3.80 -14.24
CA ASP A 209 6.18 -3.22 -14.99
C ASP A 209 7.54 -3.42 -14.33
N ASN A 210 7.54 -3.87 -13.07
CA ASN A 210 8.73 -4.04 -12.25
C ASN A 210 9.55 -2.74 -12.12
N THR A 211 8.86 -1.61 -11.98
CA THR A 211 9.46 -0.28 -11.84
C THR A 211 8.75 0.51 -10.74
N PRO A 212 9.45 0.92 -9.66
CA PRO A 212 8.80 1.65 -8.57
C PRO A 212 8.51 3.10 -8.97
N ALA A 213 7.38 3.64 -8.48
CA ALA A 213 7.12 5.09 -8.52
C ALA A 213 8.19 5.89 -7.77
N SER A 214 8.86 5.24 -6.82
CA SER A 214 9.92 5.79 -6.01
C SER A 214 11.28 5.92 -6.69
N ALA A 215 11.37 5.79 -8.01
CA ALA A 215 12.62 6.01 -8.71
C ALA A 215 13.24 7.38 -8.35
N PRO A 216 14.54 7.49 -8.08
CA PRO A 216 15.14 8.75 -7.65
C PRO A 216 14.91 9.87 -8.65
N GLY A 217 14.36 10.97 -8.16
CA GLY A 217 13.99 12.14 -8.95
C GLY A 217 12.67 11.99 -9.72
N ALA A 218 11.96 10.86 -9.63
CA ALA A 218 10.62 10.67 -10.20
C ALA A 218 9.55 11.47 -9.46
N ASN A 219 9.70 11.66 -8.14
CA ASN A 219 8.80 12.45 -7.28
C ASN A 219 7.32 12.09 -7.54
N GLY A 220 7.00 10.78 -7.59
CA GLY A 220 5.66 10.27 -7.85
C GLY A 220 5.18 10.32 -9.30
N TYR A 221 5.94 10.86 -10.26
CA TYR A 221 5.56 10.84 -11.69
C TYR A 221 6.17 9.63 -12.42
N ALA A 222 5.87 9.48 -13.72
CA ALA A 222 6.40 8.40 -14.56
C ALA A 222 7.93 8.23 -14.43
N PRO A 223 8.40 7.10 -13.87
CA PRO A 223 9.81 6.80 -13.65
C PRO A 223 10.46 6.31 -14.95
N ASN A 224 10.76 7.26 -15.84
CA ASN A 224 11.42 7.03 -17.14
C ASN A 224 12.93 7.32 -17.05
N ASN A 225 13.60 6.83 -16.01
CA ASN A 225 15.00 7.15 -15.72
C ASN A 225 15.98 6.14 -16.30
N ASP A 226 16.45 6.42 -17.51
CA ASP A 226 17.49 5.62 -18.17
C ASP A 226 18.88 6.27 -18.12
N ALA A 227 19.14 7.18 -17.18
CA ALA A 227 20.43 7.86 -17.09
C ALA A 227 21.58 6.85 -16.81
N PRO A 228 22.78 7.04 -17.41
CA PRO A 228 23.92 6.14 -17.20
C PRO A 228 24.29 5.98 -15.71
N GLY A 229 24.46 4.74 -15.29
CA GLY A 229 24.84 4.37 -13.92
C GLY A 229 23.70 4.29 -12.91
N PHE A 230 22.47 4.66 -13.27
CA PHE A 230 21.29 4.31 -12.48
C PHE A 230 20.90 2.85 -12.70
N ASN A 231 20.21 2.28 -11.72
CA ASN A 231 19.63 0.95 -11.83
C ASN A 231 18.62 0.91 -12.99
N PRO A 232 18.70 -0.08 -13.91
CA PRO A 232 17.76 -0.21 -15.03
C PRO A 232 16.30 -0.25 -14.57
N GLY A 233 16.02 -0.75 -13.36
CA GLY A 233 14.70 -0.77 -12.76
C GLY A 233 13.88 0.49 -12.84
N TYR A 234 14.53 1.65 -12.82
CA TYR A 234 13.89 2.96 -12.74
C TYR A 234 13.43 3.53 -14.07
N ASP A 235 13.38 2.72 -15.12
CA ASP A 235 12.91 3.13 -16.44
C ASP A 235 11.74 2.25 -16.90
N ALA A 236 10.51 2.69 -16.65
CA ALA A 236 9.30 1.95 -17.03
C ALA A 236 9.18 1.71 -18.55
N ARG A 237 9.87 2.52 -19.38
CA ARG A 237 9.95 2.30 -20.83
C ARG A 237 10.65 0.99 -21.19
N ARG A 238 11.53 0.45 -20.33
CA ARG A 238 12.23 -0.82 -20.59
C ARG A 238 11.29 -2.03 -20.57
N SER A 239 10.17 -1.91 -19.86
CA SER A 239 9.20 -2.96 -19.56
C SER A 239 7.84 -2.61 -20.17
N ALA A 240 7.03 -1.78 -19.49
CA ALA A 240 5.67 -1.42 -19.89
C ALA A 240 5.59 -0.91 -21.33
N GLY A 241 6.47 0.03 -21.69
CA GLY A 241 6.57 0.60 -23.04
C GLY A 241 7.34 -0.24 -24.06
N ASN A 242 7.92 -1.38 -23.66
CA ASN A 242 8.72 -2.24 -24.54
C ASN A 242 7.86 -3.35 -25.14
N THR A 243 7.81 -3.38 -26.47
CA THR A 243 7.04 -4.38 -27.23
C THR A 243 7.69 -5.77 -27.22
N ASN A 244 8.95 -5.87 -26.80
CA ASN A 244 9.71 -7.11 -26.70
C ASN A 244 9.97 -7.56 -25.25
N ASP A 245 9.14 -7.12 -24.30
CA ASP A 245 9.21 -7.46 -22.88
C ASP A 245 7.85 -8.00 -22.39
N LEU A 246 7.86 -8.87 -21.38
CA LEU A 246 6.64 -9.47 -20.82
C LEU A 246 6.11 -8.72 -19.61
N ARG A 247 6.84 -7.75 -19.05
CA ARG A 247 6.43 -6.96 -17.89
C ARG A 247 5.59 -5.75 -18.28
N GLY A 248 4.66 -5.35 -17.42
CA GLY A 248 3.72 -4.26 -17.66
C GLY A 248 2.77 -4.60 -18.80
N LYS A 249 2.21 -5.82 -18.77
CA LYS A 249 1.39 -6.43 -19.82
C LYS A 249 0.24 -7.23 -19.20
N ILE A 250 -0.76 -7.53 -20.02
CA ILE A 250 -1.60 -8.72 -19.85
C ILE A 250 -1.29 -9.63 -21.03
N LEU A 251 -0.81 -10.84 -20.73
CA LEU A 251 -0.42 -11.85 -21.70
C LEU A 251 -1.59 -12.79 -21.97
N ARG A 252 -1.71 -13.33 -23.19
CA ARG A 252 -2.70 -14.37 -23.53
C ARG A 252 -2.02 -15.54 -24.25
N ILE A 253 -2.16 -16.74 -23.69
CA ILE A 253 -1.53 -17.97 -24.17
C ILE A 253 -2.49 -19.17 -24.10
N SER A 254 -2.26 -20.20 -24.91
CA SER A 254 -2.99 -21.47 -24.82
C SER A 254 -2.07 -22.52 -24.20
N VAL A 255 -2.41 -23.04 -23.02
CA VAL A 255 -1.54 -23.99 -22.29
C VAL A 255 -1.79 -25.42 -22.78
N GLU A 256 -0.72 -26.12 -23.15
CA GLU A 256 -0.76 -27.48 -23.67
C GLU A 256 -0.64 -28.53 -22.54
N ASP A 257 -1.03 -29.78 -22.82
CA ASP A 257 -1.02 -30.89 -21.84
C ASP A 257 0.34 -31.14 -21.15
N ASP A 258 1.44 -30.86 -21.85
CA ASP A 258 2.81 -31.07 -21.33
C ASP A 258 3.37 -29.88 -20.56
N GLY A 259 2.59 -28.81 -20.41
CA GLY A 259 2.98 -27.57 -19.75
C GLY A 259 3.68 -26.57 -20.66
N SER A 260 3.93 -26.90 -21.94
CA SER A 260 4.27 -25.88 -22.93
C SER A 260 3.04 -25.00 -23.25
N TYR A 261 3.24 -23.92 -24.00
CA TYR A 261 2.13 -23.10 -24.49
C TYR A 261 2.29 -22.75 -25.97
N THR A 262 1.16 -22.44 -26.59
CA THR A 262 1.08 -21.77 -27.88
C THR A 262 0.48 -20.37 -27.74
N VAL A 263 0.59 -19.56 -28.77
CA VAL A 263 0.04 -18.20 -28.77
C VAL A 263 -1.21 -18.18 -29.66
N PRO A 264 -2.39 -17.87 -29.11
CA PRO A 264 -3.62 -17.80 -29.89
C PRO A 264 -3.60 -16.64 -30.89
N GLU A 265 -4.45 -16.73 -31.92
CA GLU A 265 -4.65 -15.61 -32.84
C GLU A 265 -5.38 -14.46 -32.13
N GLY A 266 -5.10 -13.22 -32.54
CA GLY A 266 -5.82 -12.03 -32.03
C GLY A 266 -5.10 -11.25 -30.93
N ASN A 267 -3.89 -11.65 -30.55
CA ASN A 267 -3.01 -10.84 -29.69
C ASN A 267 -2.50 -9.59 -30.43
N LEU A 268 -1.96 -8.63 -29.68
CA LEU A 268 -1.57 -7.30 -30.17
C LEU A 268 -0.51 -7.38 -31.27
N PHE A 269 0.42 -8.32 -31.14
CA PHE A 269 1.47 -8.58 -32.13
C PHE A 269 1.37 -9.99 -32.71
N ALA A 270 1.40 -10.08 -34.04
CA ALA A 270 1.35 -11.38 -34.71
C ALA A 270 2.65 -12.18 -34.47
N PRO A 271 2.56 -13.52 -34.29
CA PRO A 271 3.73 -14.39 -34.18
C PRO A 271 4.76 -14.18 -35.29
N GLY A 272 6.03 -14.02 -34.91
CA GLY A 272 7.15 -13.81 -35.83
C GLY A 272 7.38 -12.35 -36.25
N THR A 273 6.63 -11.39 -35.69
CA THR A 273 6.91 -9.96 -35.84
C THR A 273 8.23 -9.62 -35.13
N GLU A 274 9.19 -9.02 -35.85
CA GLU A 274 10.52 -8.72 -35.33
C GLU A 274 10.45 -7.62 -34.26
N GLY A 275 11.14 -7.82 -33.13
CA GLY A 275 11.17 -6.85 -32.04
C GLY A 275 9.88 -6.81 -31.20
N THR A 276 9.06 -7.86 -31.23
CA THR A 276 7.82 -7.94 -30.45
C THR A 276 7.62 -9.30 -29.81
N ARG A 277 6.91 -9.34 -28.67
CA ARG A 277 6.41 -10.56 -28.03
C ARG A 277 4.96 -10.83 -28.45
N PRO A 278 4.67 -11.97 -29.11
CA PRO A 278 3.32 -12.28 -29.56
C PRO A 278 2.35 -12.67 -28.42
N GLU A 279 2.86 -12.96 -27.22
CA GLU A 279 2.06 -13.25 -26.03
C GLU A 279 1.25 -12.03 -25.57
N ILE A 280 1.65 -10.82 -25.96
CA ILE A 280 1.05 -9.56 -25.48
C ILE A 280 -0.36 -9.38 -26.03
N TYR A 281 -1.36 -9.36 -25.14
CA TYR A 281 -2.73 -8.96 -25.45
C TYR A 281 -2.98 -7.49 -25.10
N VAL A 282 -2.58 -7.07 -23.90
CA VAL A 282 -2.52 -5.66 -23.49
C VAL A 282 -1.08 -5.26 -23.20
N MET A 283 -0.67 -4.08 -23.65
CA MET A 283 0.60 -3.47 -23.24
C MET A 283 0.41 -2.11 -22.60
N GLY A 284 1.50 -1.57 -22.04
CA GLY A 284 1.50 -0.22 -21.47
C GLY A 284 0.72 -0.16 -20.17
N LEU A 285 1.00 -1.09 -19.26
CA LEU A 285 0.43 -1.18 -17.92
C LEU A 285 1.55 -1.03 -16.88
N ARG A 286 1.23 -0.44 -15.72
CA ARG A 286 2.13 -0.25 -14.57
C ARG A 286 2.00 -1.43 -13.62
N ASN A 287 0.81 -1.65 -13.04
CA ASN A 287 0.50 -2.74 -12.12
C ASN A 287 -0.99 -3.14 -12.21
N PRO A 288 -1.35 -4.00 -13.19
CA PRO A 288 -2.69 -4.56 -13.34
C PRO A 288 -2.91 -5.66 -12.29
N PHE A 289 -3.16 -5.27 -11.05
CA PHE A 289 -2.97 -6.18 -9.91
C PHE A 289 -4.05 -7.26 -9.80
N ARG A 290 -5.32 -6.93 -10.08
CA ARG A 290 -6.45 -7.88 -10.15
C ARG A 290 -7.19 -7.76 -11.47
N MET A 291 -7.51 -8.90 -12.07
CA MET A 291 -8.24 -8.97 -13.34
C MET A 291 -9.21 -10.15 -13.41
N GLU A 292 -10.19 -10.06 -14.30
CA GLU A 292 -11.15 -11.13 -14.54
C GLU A 292 -11.55 -11.19 -16.02
N ILE A 293 -12.10 -12.33 -16.46
CA ILE A 293 -12.74 -12.46 -17.77
C ILE A 293 -14.25 -12.62 -17.58
N ASP A 294 -15.04 -11.78 -18.26
CA ASP A 294 -16.49 -11.95 -18.30
C ASP A 294 -16.87 -13.23 -19.07
N PRO A 295 -17.43 -14.26 -18.42
CA PRO A 295 -17.74 -15.54 -19.07
C PRO A 295 -18.87 -15.44 -20.12
N ALA A 296 -19.63 -14.34 -20.15
CA ALA A 296 -20.70 -14.16 -21.12
C ALA A 296 -20.20 -13.66 -22.49
N ASN A 297 -19.05 -12.98 -22.54
CA ASN A 297 -18.57 -12.31 -23.76
C ASN A 297 -17.04 -12.30 -23.95
N ASP A 298 -16.27 -12.92 -23.05
CA ASP A 298 -14.81 -12.99 -23.05
C ASP A 298 -14.10 -11.62 -22.95
N ALA A 299 -14.77 -10.59 -22.43
CA ALA A 299 -14.11 -9.32 -22.15
C ALA A 299 -13.21 -9.42 -20.92
N LEU A 300 -12.01 -8.87 -21.05
CA LEU A 300 -11.04 -8.71 -19.97
C LEU A 300 -11.37 -7.45 -19.17
N LEU A 301 -11.34 -7.52 -17.84
CA LEU A 301 -11.55 -6.40 -16.92
C LEU A 301 -10.42 -6.37 -15.90
N TRP A 302 -9.90 -5.19 -15.53
CA TRP A 302 -8.84 -5.09 -14.52
C TRP A 302 -8.80 -3.74 -13.81
N GLY A 303 -8.24 -3.75 -12.60
CA GLY A 303 -7.82 -2.56 -11.86
C GLY A 303 -6.32 -2.30 -12.08
N GLU A 304 -5.95 -1.03 -12.27
CA GLU A 304 -4.60 -0.61 -12.64
C GLU A 304 -4.08 0.47 -11.68
N TYR A 305 -3.01 0.15 -10.93
CA TYR A 305 -2.42 1.12 -10.01
C TYR A 305 -1.57 2.15 -10.76
N GLY A 306 -1.87 3.44 -10.57
CA GLY A 306 -1.08 4.55 -11.10
C GLY A 306 0.08 5.01 -10.23
N PRO A 307 0.75 6.10 -10.64
CA PRO A 307 1.90 6.64 -9.95
C PRO A 307 1.48 7.59 -8.80
N ASP A 308 2.42 8.01 -7.96
CA ASP A 308 2.15 8.57 -6.63
C ASP A 308 2.19 10.12 -6.59
N ALA A 309 2.08 10.81 -7.73
CA ALA A 309 2.14 12.26 -7.76
C ALA A 309 0.79 12.86 -7.32
N GLY A 310 0.70 13.48 -6.14
CA GLY A 310 -0.55 14.08 -5.66
C GLY A 310 -1.07 15.28 -6.47
N THR A 311 -0.26 15.91 -7.33
CA THR A 311 -0.68 17.03 -8.18
C THR A 311 -0.07 17.01 -9.58
N ALA A 312 -0.78 17.58 -10.55
CA ALA A 312 -0.29 17.71 -11.92
C ALA A 312 0.78 18.81 -12.03
N SER A 313 1.72 18.64 -12.96
CA SER A 313 2.79 19.61 -13.20
C SER A 313 2.86 20.04 -14.67
N ASP A 314 2.77 21.35 -14.90
CA ASP A 314 2.93 21.99 -16.21
C ASP A 314 4.28 21.71 -16.89
N THR A 315 5.27 21.24 -16.13
CA THR A 315 6.61 20.93 -16.62
C THR A 315 6.93 19.44 -16.57
N ARG A 316 5.96 18.57 -16.28
CA ARG A 316 6.24 17.15 -16.13
C ARG A 316 5.15 16.23 -16.68
N GLY A 317 3.89 16.50 -16.34
CA GLY A 317 2.76 15.66 -16.74
C GLY A 317 1.66 15.58 -15.69
N PRO A 318 0.72 14.65 -15.86
CA PRO A 318 -0.42 14.49 -14.96
C PRO A 318 -0.01 14.03 -13.56
N MET A 319 -0.91 14.23 -12.62
CA MET A 319 -0.90 13.58 -11.31
C MET A 319 -1.10 12.06 -11.43
N GLY A 320 -1.00 11.38 -10.30
CA GLY A 320 -1.42 9.99 -10.13
C GLY A 320 -2.92 9.82 -10.32
N TYR A 321 -3.28 8.82 -11.12
CA TYR A 321 -4.65 8.31 -11.21
C TYR A 321 -4.60 6.79 -11.13
N VAL A 322 -5.56 6.18 -10.48
CA VAL A 322 -5.82 4.76 -10.63
C VAL A 322 -6.91 4.54 -11.66
N GLU A 323 -6.88 3.41 -12.35
CA GLU A 323 -7.78 3.14 -13.47
C GLU A 323 -8.54 1.83 -13.29
N TRP A 324 -9.72 1.78 -13.91
CA TRP A 324 -10.42 0.53 -14.19
C TRP A 324 -10.73 0.47 -15.67
N GLN A 325 -10.46 -0.68 -16.28
CA GLN A 325 -10.56 -0.87 -17.71
C GLN A 325 -11.27 -2.17 -18.07
N SER A 326 -11.92 -2.17 -19.23
CA SER A 326 -12.46 -3.38 -19.86
C SER A 326 -12.21 -3.39 -21.36
N THR A 327 -11.94 -4.56 -21.93
CA THR A 327 -11.72 -4.72 -23.37
C THR A 327 -12.03 -6.12 -23.89
N SER A 328 -12.65 -6.18 -25.07
CA SER A 328 -12.87 -7.36 -25.89
C SER A 328 -11.83 -7.50 -27.02
N LYS A 329 -10.81 -6.63 -27.05
CA LYS A 329 -9.77 -6.59 -28.08
C LYS A 329 -8.40 -6.25 -27.50
N PRO A 330 -7.29 -6.59 -28.18
CA PRO A 330 -5.95 -6.19 -27.73
C PRO A 330 -5.77 -4.67 -27.83
N ILE A 331 -5.17 -4.06 -26.81
CA ILE A 331 -4.96 -2.60 -26.72
C ILE A 331 -3.58 -2.24 -26.13
N ASN A 332 -3.24 -0.94 -26.19
CA ASN A 332 -2.16 -0.34 -25.43
C ASN A 332 -2.77 0.63 -24.41
N GLY A 333 -2.58 0.40 -23.11
CA GLY A 333 -3.07 1.23 -22.00
C GLY A 333 -2.30 2.54 -21.83
N GLY A 334 -1.16 2.72 -22.50
CA GLY A 334 -0.47 4.01 -22.61
C GLY A 334 0.68 4.25 -21.64
N TRP A 335 0.74 3.56 -20.49
CA TRP A 335 1.85 3.70 -19.54
C TRP A 335 3.18 3.28 -20.19
N PRO A 336 4.31 4.00 -19.97
CA PRO A 336 4.52 5.15 -19.08
C PRO A 336 4.52 6.51 -19.82
N TYR A 337 3.89 6.58 -21.00
CA TYR A 337 3.88 7.79 -21.83
C TYR A 337 2.65 8.65 -21.56
N CYS A 338 1.52 7.96 -21.39
CA CYS A 338 0.19 8.52 -21.18
C CYS A 338 -0.47 7.81 -20.01
N HIS A 339 -1.32 8.53 -19.29
CA HIS A 339 -1.91 8.06 -18.04
C HIS A 339 -3.28 8.71 -17.78
N GLY A 340 -4.20 8.01 -17.12
CA GLY A 340 -5.55 8.46 -16.82
C GLY A 340 -6.31 8.81 -18.11
N PRO A 341 -6.83 10.04 -18.29
CA PRO A 341 -7.58 10.44 -19.49
C PRO A 341 -6.69 10.65 -20.74
N ASN A 342 -5.71 9.76 -20.98
CA ASN A 342 -4.61 9.93 -21.92
C ASN A 342 -3.83 11.25 -21.70
N ALA A 343 -3.67 11.66 -20.45
CA ALA A 343 -2.83 12.81 -20.11
C ALA A 343 -1.35 12.43 -20.31
N VAL A 344 -0.57 13.37 -20.87
CA VAL A 344 0.75 13.08 -21.42
C VAL A 344 1.85 13.45 -20.43
N TYR A 345 2.88 12.61 -20.29
CA TYR A 345 4.15 12.97 -19.65
C TYR A 345 5.14 13.60 -20.64
N ASN A 346 6.16 14.28 -20.14
CA ASN A 346 7.32 14.66 -20.94
C ASN A 346 8.53 13.75 -20.72
N GLU A 347 9.51 13.87 -21.62
CA GLU A 347 10.82 13.27 -21.50
C GLU A 347 11.66 14.02 -20.45
N TRP A 348 11.34 13.80 -19.18
CA TRP A 348 12.07 14.38 -18.07
C TRP A 348 13.55 13.96 -18.07
N ASP A 349 14.48 14.91 -18.07
CA ASP A 349 15.90 14.61 -17.92
C ASP A 349 16.25 14.42 -16.45
N PHE A 350 16.33 13.16 -16.01
CA PHE A 350 16.67 12.78 -14.63
C PHE A 350 18.11 13.12 -14.21
N ALA A 351 19.02 13.41 -15.15
CA ALA A 351 20.39 13.82 -14.82
C ALA A 351 20.47 15.32 -14.50
N THR A 352 19.59 16.13 -15.08
CA THR A 352 19.59 17.60 -14.91
C THR A 352 18.35 18.14 -14.19
N SER A 353 17.34 17.30 -13.96
CA SER A 353 16.02 17.66 -13.43
C SER A 353 15.37 18.77 -14.25
N THR A 354 15.32 18.59 -15.57
CA THR A 354 14.72 19.58 -16.48
C THR A 354 13.72 18.93 -17.46
N PRO A 355 12.68 19.68 -17.91
CA PRO A 355 11.70 19.16 -18.84
C PRO A 355 12.27 18.97 -20.25
N GLY A 356 11.89 17.86 -20.89
CA GLY A 356 12.14 17.58 -22.31
C GLY A 356 10.92 17.78 -23.20
N GLU A 357 10.90 17.09 -24.33
CA GLU A 357 9.76 17.07 -25.26
C GLU A 357 8.61 16.25 -24.67
N TRP A 358 7.37 16.58 -25.04
CA TRP A 358 6.19 15.81 -24.62
C TRP A 358 6.05 14.56 -25.48
N PHE A 359 5.57 13.46 -24.88
CA PHE A 359 5.22 12.26 -25.63
C PHE A 359 3.98 12.49 -26.52
N ASP A 360 3.67 11.52 -27.38
CA ASP A 360 2.49 11.52 -28.24
C ASP A 360 1.70 10.23 -28.00
N CYS A 361 0.52 10.32 -27.40
CA CYS A 361 -0.33 9.15 -27.12
C CYS A 361 -0.81 8.45 -28.39
N ASP A 362 -0.92 9.16 -29.52
CA ASP A 362 -1.32 8.57 -30.80
C ASP A 362 -0.15 7.83 -31.48
N ALA A 363 1.09 8.12 -31.08
CA ALA A 363 2.29 7.57 -31.68
C ALA A 363 3.45 7.49 -30.66
N PRO A 364 3.33 6.67 -29.61
CA PRO A 364 4.35 6.63 -28.56
C PRO A 364 5.68 6.08 -29.08
N VAL A 365 6.77 6.70 -28.64
CA VAL A 365 8.13 6.37 -29.04
C VAL A 365 8.92 5.89 -27.83
N ASN A 366 9.45 4.67 -27.92
CA ASN A 366 10.32 4.10 -26.90
C ASN A 366 11.79 4.39 -27.21
N ASN A 367 12.28 5.49 -26.65
CA ASN A 367 13.66 5.96 -26.77
C ASN A 367 14.57 5.56 -25.59
N SER A 368 14.13 4.65 -24.72
CA SER A 368 14.96 4.12 -23.64
C SER A 368 16.25 3.49 -24.18
N ARG A 369 17.38 3.72 -23.50
CA ARG A 369 18.63 2.99 -23.78
C ARG A 369 18.52 1.47 -23.58
N TRP A 370 17.52 1.02 -22.83
CA TRP A 370 17.24 -0.37 -22.50
C TRP A 370 16.21 -1.03 -23.43
N ASN A 371 15.63 -0.28 -24.38
CA ASN A 371 14.63 -0.81 -25.29
C ASN A 371 15.21 -1.94 -26.17
N THR A 372 14.55 -3.10 -26.16
CA THR A 372 14.88 -4.27 -26.97
C THR A 372 13.83 -4.56 -28.05
N GLY A 373 12.75 -3.79 -28.08
CA GLY A 373 11.66 -3.91 -29.05
C GLY A 373 11.63 -2.79 -30.07
N LEU A 374 10.43 -2.48 -30.55
CA LEU A 374 10.19 -1.38 -31.48
C LEU A 374 10.47 -0.02 -30.82
N THR A 375 11.13 0.88 -31.56
CA THR A 375 11.25 2.30 -31.18
C THR A 375 9.95 3.04 -31.45
N ASP A 376 9.42 2.92 -32.68
CA ASP A 376 8.08 3.40 -33.02
C ASP A 376 7.08 2.30 -32.67
N ILE A 377 6.36 2.43 -31.55
CA ILE A 377 5.50 1.35 -31.03
C ILE A 377 4.37 1.03 -32.02
N GLY A 378 3.86 2.04 -32.72
CA GLY A 378 2.86 1.88 -33.78
C GLY A 378 1.46 1.48 -33.31
N VAL A 379 1.23 1.49 -31.99
CA VAL A 379 -0.05 1.23 -31.33
C VAL A 379 -0.39 2.43 -30.43
N PRO A 380 -1.44 3.21 -30.75
CA PRO A 380 -1.89 4.33 -29.91
C PRO A 380 -2.29 3.89 -28.50
N ALA A 381 -2.11 4.77 -27.52
CA ALA A 381 -2.68 4.61 -26.19
C ALA A 381 -4.21 4.63 -26.25
N THR A 382 -4.85 3.89 -25.33
CA THR A 382 -6.29 3.75 -25.19
C THR A 382 -6.70 4.39 -23.87
N GLU A 383 -7.70 5.26 -23.92
CA GLU A 383 -8.24 5.88 -22.70
C GLU A 383 -8.97 4.83 -21.87
N PRO A 384 -8.76 4.76 -20.55
CA PRO A 384 -9.47 3.87 -19.65
C PRO A 384 -10.96 4.25 -19.55
N GLN A 385 -11.81 3.28 -19.20
CA GLN A 385 -13.23 3.54 -18.97
C GLN A 385 -13.47 4.39 -17.72
N LEU A 386 -12.66 4.19 -16.68
CA LEU A 386 -12.67 4.96 -15.44
C LEU A 386 -11.26 5.27 -14.99
N TRP A 387 -11.09 6.47 -14.42
CA TRP A 387 -9.87 6.91 -13.74
C TRP A 387 -10.27 7.82 -12.58
N TYR A 388 -9.54 7.75 -11.47
CA TYR A 388 -9.79 8.59 -10.30
C TYR A 388 -8.53 8.92 -9.50
N GLY A 389 -8.55 10.07 -8.83
CA GLY A 389 -7.53 10.56 -7.91
C GLY A 389 -8.01 10.50 -6.45
N ASP A 390 -7.44 11.34 -5.59
CA ASP A 390 -7.78 11.41 -4.16
C ASP A 390 -8.85 12.47 -3.82
N SER A 391 -9.22 13.32 -4.78
CA SER A 391 -10.23 14.37 -4.59
C SER A 391 -11.35 14.29 -5.63
N ASP A 392 -12.57 14.67 -5.25
CA ASP A 392 -13.76 14.66 -6.12
C ASP A 392 -13.58 15.40 -7.46
N ASP A 393 -12.72 16.43 -7.49
CA ASP A 393 -12.46 17.25 -8.67
C ASP A 393 -11.41 16.65 -9.64
N ASP A 394 -10.75 15.55 -9.27
CA ASP A 394 -9.70 14.91 -10.08
C ASP A 394 -10.28 14.03 -11.20
N GLN A 395 -11.57 13.66 -11.10
CA GLN A 395 -12.26 12.74 -11.99
C GLN A 395 -13.65 13.22 -12.43
N PRO A 396 -14.20 12.65 -13.52
CA PRO A 396 -15.58 12.91 -13.91
C PRO A 396 -16.64 12.31 -12.95
N TRP A 397 -16.28 11.27 -12.18
CA TRP A 397 -17.17 10.53 -11.27
C TRP A 397 -16.72 10.73 -9.81
N PRO A 398 -17.18 11.79 -9.12
CA PRO A 398 -16.77 12.08 -7.74
C PRO A 398 -17.20 10.99 -6.74
N GLU A 399 -18.16 10.14 -7.11
CA GLU A 399 -18.64 9.04 -6.26
C GLU A 399 -17.52 8.09 -5.79
N LEU A 400 -16.53 7.81 -6.63
CA LEU A 400 -15.45 6.87 -6.31
C LEU A 400 -14.57 7.34 -5.13
N THR A 401 -14.42 8.64 -4.93
CA THR A 401 -13.71 9.21 -3.77
C THR A 401 -14.67 9.53 -2.63
N ALA A 402 -15.93 9.87 -2.93
CA ALA A 402 -16.93 10.18 -1.92
C ALA A 402 -17.37 8.96 -1.08
N PHE A 403 -17.15 7.73 -1.56
CA PHE A 403 -17.46 6.51 -0.82
C PHE A 403 -16.50 6.22 0.34
N GLY A 404 -15.30 6.78 0.32
CA GLY A 404 -14.20 6.45 1.24
C GLY A 404 -13.34 7.64 1.65
N GLY A 405 -12.14 7.33 2.15
CA GLY A 405 -11.12 8.30 2.55
C GLY A 405 -10.12 8.60 1.43
N SER A 406 -8.89 8.95 1.78
CA SER A 406 -7.78 9.14 0.83
C SER A 406 -7.02 7.84 0.55
N GLY A 407 -6.19 7.83 -0.49
CA GLY A 407 -5.40 6.69 -0.95
C GLY A 407 -6.05 6.03 -2.16
N GLN A 408 -5.26 5.30 -2.95
CA GLN A 408 -5.71 4.70 -4.20
C GLN A 408 -5.25 3.24 -4.31
N GLY A 409 -6.17 2.31 -4.56
CA GLY A 409 -5.89 0.88 -4.62
C GLY A 409 -6.97 0.07 -5.35
N PRO A 410 -7.04 0.14 -6.69
CA PRO A 410 -8.08 -0.50 -7.49
C PRO A 410 -7.86 -2.01 -7.63
N MET A 411 -8.92 -2.77 -7.40
CA MET A 411 -9.00 -4.20 -7.71
C MET A 411 -10.02 -4.40 -8.83
N GLY A 412 -9.58 -5.04 -9.93
CA GLY A 412 -10.50 -5.65 -10.89
C GLY A 412 -11.30 -6.78 -10.24
N GLY A 413 -12.43 -7.14 -10.84
CA GLY A 413 -13.29 -8.18 -10.30
C GLY A 413 -14.37 -8.65 -11.27
N PRO A 414 -15.16 -9.66 -10.86
CA PRO A 414 -16.09 -10.36 -11.73
C PRO A 414 -17.31 -9.53 -12.14
N VAL A 415 -17.85 -9.90 -13.30
CA VAL A 415 -19.19 -9.53 -13.73
C VAL A 415 -20.18 -10.55 -13.19
N TYR A 416 -21.21 -10.08 -12.46
CA TYR A 416 -22.26 -10.99 -11.99
C TYR A 416 -23.24 -11.34 -13.11
N HIS A 417 -23.48 -12.64 -13.31
CA HIS A 417 -24.51 -13.13 -14.23
C HIS A 417 -25.58 -13.90 -13.47
N TYR A 418 -26.81 -13.38 -13.51
CA TYR A 418 -27.93 -13.96 -12.80
C TYR A 418 -28.40 -15.26 -13.46
N ASP A 419 -28.34 -16.36 -12.71
CA ASP A 419 -28.97 -17.61 -13.10
C ASP A 419 -30.34 -17.78 -12.40
N PRO A 420 -31.48 -17.69 -13.13
CA PRO A 420 -32.80 -17.93 -12.55
C PRO A 420 -32.98 -19.37 -12.07
N ASP A 421 -32.26 -20.34 -12.63
CA ASP A 421 -32.37 -21.76 -12.30
C ASP A 421 -31.52 -22.17 -11.09
N ASN A 422 -30.58 -21.33 -10.66
CA ASN A 422 -29.79 -21.56 -9.44
C ASN A 422 -30.72 -21.59 -8.20
N PRO A 423 -30.81 -22.72 -7.46
CA PRO A 423 -31.75 -22.84 -6.34
C PRO A 423 -31.22 -22.22 -5.04
N ALA A 424 -29.97 -21.74 -5.02
CA ALA A 424 -29.34 -21.22 -3.83
C ALA A 424 -30.10 -19.98 -3.32
N PRO A 425 -30.51 -19.97 -2.04
CA PRO A 425 -31.27 -18.86 -1.47
C PRO A 425 -30.43 -17.61 -1.24
N GLY A 426 -29.09 -17.74 -1.22
CA GLY A 426 -28.14 -16.65 -1.03
C GLY A 426 -27.72 -15.93 -2.31
N LYS A 427 -28.15 -16.42 -3.49
CA LYS A 427 -27.74 -15.84 -4.77
C LYS A 427 -28.21 -14.40 -4.92
N PHE A 428 -27.39 -13.57 -5.54
CA PHE A 428 -27.74 -12.17 -5.76
C PHE A 428 -28.94 -12.02 -6.72
N PRO A 429 -29.78 -10.99 -6.54
CA PRO A 429 -30.95 -10.76 -7.39
C PRO A 429 -30.57 -10.37 -8.83
N GLU A 430 -31.52 -10.55 -9.76
CA GLU A 430 -31.39 -10.20 -11.19
C GLU A 430 -30.95 -8.75 -11.43
N TYR A 431 -31.20 -7.85 -10.47
CA TYR A 431 -30.71 -6.47 -10.54
C TYR A 431 -29.21 -6.39 -10.81
N TRP A 432 -28.38 -7.29 -10.28
CA TRP A 432 -26.93 -7.23 -10.46
C TRP A 432 -26.43 -7.83 -11.79
N ASP A 433 -27.32 -8.43 -12.59
CA ASP A 433 -26.95 -9.06 -13.85
C ASP A 433 -26.21 -8.09 -14.78
N GLY A 434 -25.05 -8.52 -15.29
CA GLY A 434 -24.17 -7.76 -16.18
C GLY A 434 -23.38 -6.62 -15.51
N LYS A 435 -23.41 -6.47 -14.19
CA LYS A 435 -22.61 -5.43 -13.49
C LYS A 435 -21.23 -5.98 -13.11
N ALA A 436 -20.20 -5.20 -13.39
CA ALA A 436 -18.83 -5.49 -12.99
C ALA A 436 -18.60 -5.04 -11.54
N PHE A 437 -18.08 -5.92 -10.69
CA PHE A 437 -17.73 -5.58 -9.32
C PHE A 437 -16.29 -5.09 -9.24
N PHE A 438 -16.06 -4.16 -8.30
CA PHE A 438 -14.81 -3.47 -8.10
C PHE A 438 -14.49 -3.42 -6.60
N GLY A 439 -13.24 -3.68 -6.24
CA GLY A 439 -12.75 -3.56 -4.88
C GLY A 439 -11.81 -2.35 -4.76
N GLU A 440 -11.94 -1.59 -3.69
CA GLU A 440 -11.01 -0.51 -3.36
C GLU A 440 -10.28 -0.87 -2.07
N PHE A 441 -8.99 -1.16 -2.21
CA PHE A 441 -8.11 -1.60 -1.15
C PHE A 441 -7.79 -0.48 -0.14
N SER A 442 -7.39 0.69 -0.61
CA SER A 442 -6.87 1.78 0.23
C SER A 442 -7.99 2.54 0.96
N GLN A 443 -9.06 2.87 0.25
CA GLN A 443 -10.26 3.57 0.71
C GLN A 443 -11.30 2.64 1.34
N ASN A 444 -11.10 1.33 1.26
CA ASN A 444 -11.87 0.30 1.96
C ASN A 444 -13.35 0.24 1.58
N TYR A 445 -13.67 0.04 0.30
CA TYR A 445 -15.05 -0.17 -0.15
C TYR A 445 -15.14 -1.17 -1.30
N MET A 446 -16.36 -1.58 -1.64
CA MET A 446 -16.66 -2.26 -2.90
C MET A 446 -17.67 -1.43 -3.69
N ALA A 447 -17.57 -1.47 -5.01
CA ALA A 447 -18.51 -0.82 -5.92
C ALA A 447 -18.94 -1.77 -7.03
N ALA A 448 -20.01 -1.40 -7.72
CA ALA A 448 -20.46 -2.11 -8.92
C ALA A 448 -20.74 -1.13 -10.06
N PHE A 449 -20.28 -1.49 -11.26
CA PHE A 449 -20.36 -0.67 -12.46
C PHE A 449 -21.36 -1.24 -13.44
N ALA A 450 -22.28 -0.40 -13.92
CA ALA A 450 -23.15 -0.75 -15.02
C ALA A 450 -22.48 -0.46 -16.37
N ILE A 451 -22.28 -1.52 -17.16
CA ILE A 451 -21.69 -1.47 -18.50
C ILE A 451 -22.68 -2.06 -19.52
N ASP A 452 -22.95 -1.31 -20.60
CA ASP A 452 -23.86 -1.73 -21.68
C ASP A 452 -23.14 -2.48 -22.81
N ASP A 453 -21.84 -2.21 -22.98
CA ASP A 453 -20.94 -2.75 -23.98
C ASP A 453 -19.58 -2.96 -23.28
N PRO A 454 -18.89 -4.10 -23.42
CA PRO A 454 -17.65 -4.35 -22.70
C PRO A 454 -16.53 -3.34 -23.03
N ASP A 455 -16.52 -2.81 -24.25
CA ASP A 455 -15.59 -1.74 -24.66
C ASP A 455 -16.15 -0.32 -24.39
N GLY A 456 -17.37 -0.23 -23.84
CA GLY A 456 -18.12 1.00 -23.66
C GLY A 456 -17.81 1.71 -22.33
N PRO A 457 -18.36 2.92 -22.13
CA PRO A 457 -18.20 3.64 -20.88
C PRO A 457 -19.00 2.99 -19.74
N VAL A 458 -18.53 3.17 -18.51
CA VAL A 458 -19.36 2.96 -17.32
C VAL A 458 -20.49 4.00 -17.30
N THR A 459 -21.72 3.53 -17.10
CA THR A 459 -22.93 4.35 -17.17
C THR A 459 -23.53 4.67 -15.80
N HIS A 460 -23.16 3.88 -14.79
CA HIS A 460 -23.63 4.03 -13.42
C HIS A 460 -22.67 3.33 -12.45
N ILE A 461 -22.53 3.87 -11.25
CA ILE A 461 -21.69 3.36 -10.17
C ILE A 461 -22.57 3.23 -8.92
N GLU A 462 -22.52 2.07 -8.28
CA GLU A 462 -23.23 1.77 -7.04
C GLU A 462 -22.23 1.48 -5.92
N ASN A 463 -22.44 2.03 -4.72
CA ASN A 463 -21.63 1.73 -3.53
C ASN A 463 -22.15 0.43 -2.92
N PHE A 464 -21.45 -0.67 -3.17
CA PHE A 464 -21.94 -1.98 -2.79
C PHE A 464 -21.69 -2.26 -1.31
N LEU A 465 -22.78 -2.47 -0.57
CA LEU A 465 -22.77 -2.75 0.87
C LEU A 465 -21.91 -1.74 1.66
N PRO A 466 -22.30 -0.45 1.72
CA PRO A 466 -21.47 0.63 2.25
C PRO A 466 -21.07 0.42 3.71
N ASN A 467 -19.88 0.91 4.09
CA ASN A 467 -19.40 0.82 5.47
C ASN A 467 -20.33 1.49 6.49
N GLU A 468 -20.98 2.60 6.14
CA GLU A 468 -21.98 3.25 7.01
C GLU A 468 -23.10 2.26 7.42
N HIS A 469 -23.54 1.41 6.47
CA HIS A 469 -24.51 0.38 6.76
C HIS A 469 -23.90 -0.72 7.65
N LEU A 470 -22.73 -1.24 7.29
CA LEU A 470 -22.05 -2.29 8.07
C LEU A 470 -21.83 -1.86 9.53
N ASP A 471 -21.40 -0.62 9.74
CA ASP A 471 -21.24 -0.02 11.07
C ASP A 471 -22.57 0.06 11.83
N SER A 472 -23.66 0.45 11.14
CA SER A 472 -24.99 0.56 11.76
C SER A 472 -25.52 -0.77 12.31
N ILE A 473 -25.08 -1.91 11.76
CA ILE A 473 -25.44 -3.26 12.20
C ILE A 473 -24.30 -3.98 12.93
N VAL A 474 -23.19 -3.29 13.23
CA VAL A 474 -22.01 -3.83 13.93
C VAL A 474 -21.39 -5.05 13.19
N ALA A 475 -21.52 -5.05 11.86
CA ALA A 475 -20.78 -5.95 10.99
C ALA A 475 -19.33 -5.42 10.82
N PRO A 476 -18.34 -6.29 10.52
CA PRO A 476 -17.03 -5.79 10.12
C PRO A 476 -17.18 -4.86 8.91
N PRO A 477 -16.56 -3.67 8.89
CA PRO A 477 -16.48 -2.84 7.69
C PRO A 477 -15.54 -3.49 6.67
N TRP A 478 -15.62 -3.08 5.41
CA TRP A 478 -14.64 -3.44 4.39
C TRP A 478 -13.23 -2.99 4.85
N ARG A 479 -12.22 -3.83 4.64
CA ARG A 479 -10.82 -3.55 4.99
C ARG A 479 -9.86 -4.18 3.98
N GLY A 480 -9.23 -3.37 3.13
CA GLY A 480 -8.24 -3.86 2.16
C GLY A 480 -8.78 -5.00 1.30
N VAL A 481 -9.86 -4.74 0.54
CA VAL A 481 -10.42 -5.74 -0.40
C VAL A 481 -9.31 -6.16 -1.35
N MET A 482 -8.96 -7.44 -1.30
CA MET A 482 -7.74 -7.95 -1.93
C MET A 482 -8.06 -8.80 -3.15
N ASP A 483 -9.06 -9.67 -3.04
CA ASP A 483 -9.53 -10.52 -4.12
C ASP A 483 -10.98 -11.00 -3.86
N PHE A 484 -11.75 -11.29 -4.91
CA PHE A 484 -13.15 -11.70 -4.78
C PHE A 484 -13.73 -12.40 -6.01
N GLU A 485 -14.54 -13.43 -5.78
CA GLU A 485 -15.17 -14.24 -6.83
C GLU A 485 -16.64 -14.54 -6.50
N PHE A 486 -17.48 -14.73 -7.52
CA PHE A 486 -18.82 -15.29 -7.33
C PHE A 486 -18.78 -16.82 -7.35
N GLY A 487 -19.34 -17.44 -6.32
CA GLY A 487 -19.46 -18.89 -6.26
C GLY A 487 -20.59 -19.45 -7.12
N PRO A 488 -20.60 -20.78 -7.34
CA PRO A 488 -21.68 -21.46 -8.07
C PRO A 488 -23.04 -21.37 -7.34
N ASP A 489 -23.05 -21.00 -6.06
CA ASP A 489 -24.25 -20.67 -5.29
C ASP A 489 -24.75 -19.23 -5.51
N GLY A 490 -24.05 -18.43 -6.33
CA GLY A 490 -24.39 -17.05 -6.64
C GLY A 490 -24.10 -16.06 -5.50
N SER A 491 -23.39 -16.51 -4.46
CA SER A 491 -22.88 -15.66 -3.38
C SER A 491 -21.51 -15.10 -3.75
N LEU A 492 -21.18 -13.92 -3.22
CA LEU A 492 -19.88 -13.29 -3.43
C LEU A 492 -18.91 -13.70 -2.32
N TYR A 493 -17.72 -14.17 -2.66
CA TYR A 493 -16.65 -14.50 -1.72
C TYR A 493 -15.58 -13.44 -1.80
N VAL A 494 -15.17 -12.90 -0.65
CA VAL A 494 -14.23 -11.76 -0.58
C VAL A 494 -13.10 -12.08 0.38
N LEU A 495 -11.88 -11.98 -0.11
CA LEU A 495 -10.64 -12.02 0.65
C LEU A 495 -10.20 -10.59 0.97
N GLU A 496 -9.96 -10.33 2.25
CA GLU A 496 -9.52 -9.04 2.77
C GLU A 496 -8.13 -9.16 3.39
N TYR A 497 -7.29 -8.18 3.07
CA TYR A 497 -5.95 -8.03 3.61
C TYR A 497 -5.94 -7.41 5.01
N GLY A 498 -6.94 -6.60 5.36
CA GLY A 498 -6.97 -5.86 6.63
C GLY A 498 -6.09 -4.61 6.65
N THR A 499 -5.89 -4.03 7.84
CA THR A 499 -5.10 -2.83 8.08
C THR A 499 -3.70 -3.19 8.58
N GLY A 500 -2.65 -2.84 7.82
CA GLY A 500 -1.25 -3.18 8.11
C GLY A 500 -0.61 -3.89 6.93
N PHE A 501 0.69 -4.21 6.99
CA PHE A 501 1.48 -4.68 5.82
C PHE A 501 2.44 -5.81 6.17
N PHE A 502 2.70 -6.69 5.19
CA PHE A 502 3.72 -7.74 5.21
C PHE A 502 3.49 -8.87 6.21
N ARG A 503 2.23 -9.04 6.62
CA ARG A 503 1.85 -10.00 7.65
C ARG A 503 0.37 -10.35 7.57
N GLU A 504 -0.02 -11.33 8.36
CA GLU A 504 -1.42 -11.60 8.67
C GLU A 504 -1.96 -10.50 9.59
N ASN A 505 -2.82 -9.63 9.06
CA ASN A 505 -3.41 -8.56 9.85
C ASN A 505 -4.56 -9.09 10.73
N PRO A 506 -4.70 -8.61 11.99
CA PRO A 506 -5.77 -9.07 12.88
C PRO A 506 -7.20 -8.86 12.36
N ASP A 507 -7.38 -7.89 11.47
CA ASP A 507 -8.65 -7.56 10.83
C ASP A 507 -8.81 -8.15 9.41
N ALA A 508 -7.76 -8.79 8.85
CA ALA A 508 -7.84 -9.57 7.62
C ALA A 508 -8.90 -10.68 7.73
N GLY A 509 -9.38 -11.22 6.60
CA GLY A 509 -10.29 -12.34 6.66
C GLY A 509 -10.88 -12.75 5.32
N LEU A 510 -11.57 -13.88 5.34
CA LEU A 510 -12.31 -14.39 4.20
C LEU A 510 -13.79 -14.40 4.55
N TYR A 511 -14.61 -13.83 3.67
CA TYR A 511 -16.04 -13.60 3.89
C TYR A 511 -16.86 -14.15 2.73
N ARG A 512 -18.10 -14.52 3.02
CA ARG A 512 -19.14 -14.77 2.03
C ARG A 512 -20.26 -13.74 2.20
N ILE A 513 -20.71 -13.16 1.11
CA ILE A 513 -21.83 -12.23 1.05
C ILE A 513 -23.00 -12.93 0.41
N ASP A 514 -24.08 -13.07 1.16
CA ASP A 514 -25.33 -13.70 0.72
C ASP A 514 -26.43 -12.63 0.57
N TYR A 515 -27.27 -12.74 -0.44
CA TYR A 515 -28.55 -12.05 -0.48
C TYR A 515 -29.61 -12.86 0.26
N ALA A 516 -30.20 -12.30 1.31
CA ALA A 516 -31.15 -12.96 2.18
C ALA A 516 -32.24 -11.98 2.66
N GLU A 517 -33.38 -11.92 1.98
CA GLU A 517 -34.51 -11.10 2.44
C GLU A 517 -35.07 -11.60 3.79
N GLY A 518 -35.34 -10.66 4.71
CA GLY A 518 -36.03 -10.94 5.97
C GLY A 518 -35.11 -11.24 7.16
N VAL A 519 -35.37 -12.34 7.88
CA VAL A 519 -34.69 -12.64 9.15
C VAL A 519 -33.25 -13.08 8.91
N LYS A 520 -32.32 -12.38 9.56
CA LYS A 520 -30.88 -12.58 9.41
C LYS A 520 -30.29 -13.61 10.34
N ALA A 521 -29.17 -14.20 9.94
CA ALA A 521 -28.28 -14.88 10.85
C ALA A 521 -27.61 -13.88 11.81
N PRO A 522 -27.35 -14.27 13.07
CA PRO A 522 -26.56 -13.45 13.97
C PRO A 522 -25.08 -13.47 13.56
N THR A 523 -24.33 -12.44 13.92
CA THR A 523 -22.87 -12.38 13.75
C THR A 523 -22.18 -12.96 14.97
N GLY A 524 -21.70 -14.20 14.87
CA GLY A 524 -20.93 -14.86 15.91
C GLY A 524 -19.53 -14.30 16.02
N ARG A 525 -19.08 -13.98 17.24
CA ARG A 525 -17.72 -13.54 17.53
C ARG A 525 -17.30 -14.10 18.88
N PHE A 526 -16.04 -14.51 19.02
CA PHE A 526 -15.49 -14.87 20.32
C PHE A 526 -13.99 -14.60 20.44
N THR A 527 -13.49 -14.58 21.66
CA THR A 527 -12.05 -14.66 21.98
C THR A 527 -11.73 -16.01 22.62
N ALA A 528 -10.50 -16.47 22.44
CA ALA A 528 -9.97 -17.67 23.08
C ALA A 528 -8.62 -17.31 23.72
N THR A 529 -8.49 -17.46 25.04
CA THR A 529 -7.28 -17.02 25.76
C THR A 529 -6.83 -18.08 26.77
N PRO A 530 -5.56 -18.55 26.72
CA PRO A 530 -4.58 -18.34 25.65
C PRO A 530 -4.92 -19.17 24.38
N ARG A 531 -4.42 -18.77 23.20
CA ARG A 531 -4.56 -19.53 21.94
C ARG A 531 -3.47 -20.58 21.73
N SER A 532 -2.40 -20.53 22.51
CA SER A 532 -1.30 -21.48 22.45
C SER A 532 -0.73 -21.75 23.83
N GLY A 533 -0.08 -22.89 24.04
CA GLY A 533 0.64 -23.17 25.27
C GLY A 533 0.77 -24.65 25.60
N GLN A 534 1.41 -24.97 26.73
CA GLN A 534 1.69 -26.34 27.13
C GLN A 534 0.46 -27.12 27.63
N ALA A 535 0.43 -28.42 27.33
CA ALA A 535 -0.59 -29.33 27.85
C ALA A 535 -0.39 -29.63 29.36
N PRO A 536 -1.45 -29.66 30.19
CA PRO A 536 -2.83 -29.34 29.84
C PRO A 536 -3.05 -27.82 29.73
N LEU A 537 -3.66 -27.37 28.64
CA LEU A 537 -3.96 -25.97 28.38
C LEU A 537 -5.43 -25.70 28.70
N THR A 538 -5.70 -24.82 29.67
CA THR A 538 -7.06 -24.35 29.93
C THR A 538 -7.28 -23.04 29.19
N VAL A 539 -8.27 -23.03 28.32
CA VAL A 539 -8.62 -21.88 27.48
C VAL A 539 -9.97 -21.32 27.94
N GLU A 540 -10.00 -20.00 28.13
CA GLU A 540 -11.21 -19.24 28.39
C GLU A 540 -11.76 -18.72 27.07
N PHE A 541 -13.06 -18.89 26.87
CA PHE A 541 -13.79 -18.46 25.69
C PHE A 541 -14.83 -17.42 26.06
N ASP A 542 -14.87 -16.30 25.33
CA ASP A 542 -15.84 -15.22 25.53
C ASP A 542 -16.47 -14.81 24.20
N ALA A 543 -17.77 -15.07 24.06
CA ALA A 543 -18.57 -14.74 22.89
C ALA A 543 -19.44 -13.47 23.05
N SER A 544 -19.18 -12.65 24.08
CA SER A 544 -20.01 -11.49 24.43
C SER A 544 -20.09 -10.40 23.36
N THR A 545 -19.19 -10.41 22.38
CA THR A 545 -19.18 -9.49 21.23
C THR A 545 -20.02 -9.98 20.05
N SER A 546 -20.71 -11.12 20.18
CA SER A 546 -21.66 -11.58 19.18
C SER A 546 -22.90 -10.69 19.14
N THR A 547 -23.44 -10.45 17.95
CA THR A 547 -24.59 -9.54 17.73
C THR A 547 -25.66 -10.19 16.85
N ASP A 548 -26.88 -9.68 16.93
CA ASP A 548 -27.97 -10.01 16.00
C ASP A 548 -28.47 -8.71 15.37
N PRO A 549 -28.59 -8.62 14.03
CA PRO A 549 -29.06 -7.39 13.38
C PRO A 549 -30.44 -6.91 13.85
N ALA A 550 -31.34 -7.83 14.24
CA ALA A 550 -32.66 -7.50 14.77
C ALA A 550 -32.66 -7.24 16.28
N GLY A 551 -31.51 -7.37 16.95
CA GLY A 551 -31.37 -7.28 18.40
C GLY A 551 -32.05 -8.43 19.15
N SER A 552 -32.25 -9.57 18.49
CA SER A 552 -32.87 -10.77 19.08
C SER A 552 -32.00 -11.36 20.20
N GLU A 553 -32.64 -12.10 21.12
CA GLU A 553 -31.92 -12.88 22.12
C GLU A 553 -31.11 -14.00 21.44
N LEU A 554 -29.85 -14.15 21.87
CA LEU A 554 -28.89 -15.09 21.30
C LEU A 554 -28.69 -16.31 22.21
N THR A 555 -28.57 -17.48 21.58
CA THR A 555 -28.16 -18.74 22.21
C THR A 555 -26.79 -19.16 21.69
N TYR A 556 -25.96 -19.71 22.59
CA TYR A 556 -24.55 -19.97 22.35
C TYR A 556 -24.26 -21.44 22.65
N GLU A 557 -23.70 -22.14 21.68
CA GLU A 557 -23.34 -23.55 21.79
C GLU A 557 -21.89 -23.74 21.33
N TRP A 558 -21.12 -24.53 22.08
CA TRP A 558 -19.69 -24.72 21.88
C TRP A 558 -19.36 -26.16 21.51
N ASP A 559 -18.53 -26.31 20.49
CA ASP A 559 -17.85 -27.55 20.10
C ASP A 559 -16.35 -27.33 20.24
N PHE A 560 -15.76 -27.81 21.34
CA PHE A 560 -14.33 -27.60 21.61
C PHE A 560 -13.41 -28.57 20.85
N THR A 561 -13.93 -29.67 20.33
CA THR A 561 -13.11 -30.64 19.59
C THR A 561 -13.09 -30.34 18.09
N GLY A 562 -14.09 -29.59 17.60
CA GLY A 562 -14.27 -29.33 16.17
C GLY A 562 -14.88 -30.54 15.42
N GLU A 563 -15.31 -31.58 16.13
CA GLU A 563 -15.77 -32.84 15.54
C GLU A 563 -17.27 -32.86 15.19
N GLY A 564 -18.01 -31.81 15.51
CA GLY A 564 -19.44 -31.66 15.16
C GLY A 564 -20.39 -31.74 16.34
N GLU A 565 -19.86 -31.95 17.55
CA GLU A 565 -20.65 -32.13 18.76
C GLU A 565 -20.62 -30.88 19.62
N PHE A 566 -21.73 -30.14 19.63
CA PHE A 566 -21.92 -28.96 20.48
C PHE A 566 -22.38 -29.39 21.88
N THR A 567 -21.43 -29.60 22.79
CA THR A 567 -21.70 -30.20 24.11
C THR A 567 -21.85 -29.19 25.25
N GLU A 568 -21.41 -27.95 25.06
CA GLU A 568 -21.42 -26.90 26.10
C GLU A 568 -22.19 -25.67 25.63
N THR A 569 -22.69 -24.86 26.56
CA THR A 569 -23.53 -23.69 26.26
C THR A 569 -23.19 -22.50 27.14
N GLY A 570 -23.38 -21.28 26.61
CA GLY A 570 -23.22 -20.04 27.37
C GLY A 570 -22.38 -18.99 26.63
N VAL A 571 -22.55 -17.72 26.99
CA VAL A 571 -21.78 -16.61 26.40
C VAL A 571 -20.29 -16.77 26.68
N THR A 572 -19.95 -17.23 27.89
CA THR A 572 -18.60 -17.59 28.27
C THR A 572 -18.50 -19.08 28.59
N ALA A 573 -17.35 -19.68 28.33
CA ALA A 573 -17.08 -21.07 28.62
C ALA A 573 -15.58 -21.30 28.88
N THR A 574 -15.24 -22.43 29.49
CA THR A 574 -13.84 -22.84 29.67
C THR A 574 -13.67 -24.29 29.25
N HIS A 575 -12.55 -24.60 28.58
CA HIS A 575 -12.20 -25.95 28.17
C HIS A 575 -10.73 -26.25 28.45
N THR A 576 -10.42 -27.46 28.91
CA THR A 576 -9.05 -27.90 29.16
C THR A 576 -8.65 -28.97 28.15
N TYR A 577 -7.77 -28.60 27.23
CA TYR A 577 -7.13 -29.52 26.29
C TYR A 577 -5.99 -30.25 26.99
N THR A 578 -6.07 -31.58 27.06
CA THR A 578 -5.12 -32.39 27.84
C THR A 578 -4.02 -33.04 27.00
N GLU A 579 -4.26 -33.22 25.70
CA GLU A 579 -3.31 -33.81 24.77
C GLU A 579 -2.72 -32.72 23.87
N LYS A 580 -1.49 -32.93 23.41
CA LYS A 580 -0.86 -32.05 22.44
C LYS A 580 -1.55 -32.17 21.07
N GLY A 581 -1.64 -31.07 20.35
CA GLY A 581 -2.24 -31.00 19.02
C GLY A 581 -2.84 -29.64 18.71
N GLU A 582 -3.32 -29.49 17.49
CA GLU A 582 -4.12 -28.35 17.06
C GLU A 582 -5.60 -28.68 17.25
N TYR A 583 -6.32 -27.74 17.86
CA TYR A 583 -7.75 -27.83 18.12
C TYR A 583 -8.46 -26.65 17.46
N PHE A 584 -9.68 -26.89 17.01
CA PHE A 584 -10.49 -25.90 16.30
C PHE A 584 -11.83 -25.71 17.02
N PRO A 585 -11.82 -25.08 18.21
CA PRO A 585 -13.07 -24.75 18.90
C PRO A 585 -14.01 -23.96 17.98
N ARG A 586 -15.29 -24.32 18.02
CA ARG A 586 -16.35 -23.69 17.24
C ARG A 586 -17.43 -23.18 18.15
N LEU A 587 -17.91 -21.99 17.80
CA LEU A 587 -19.08 -21.37 18.40
C LEU A 587 -20.22 -21.38 17.37
N ARG A 588 -21.38 -21.88 17.78
CA ARG A 588 -22.65 -21.65 17.11
C ARG A 588 -23.44 -20.61 17.88
N VAL A 589 -23.76 -19.50 17.21
CA VAL A 589 -24.66 -18.47 17.74
C VAL A 589 -25.97 -18.56 17.00
N THR A 590 -27.09 -18.75 17.72
CA THR A 590 -28.43 -18.90 17.12
C THR A 590 -29.38 -17.85 17.70
N ASN A 591 -30.13 -17.15 16.84
CA ASN A 591 -31.14 -16.19 17.28
C ASN A 591 -32.50 -16.83 17.56
N ALA A 592 -33.46 -16.03 18.04
CA ALA A 592 -34.79 -16.48 18.45
C ALA A 592 -35.60 -17.13 17.30
N GLU A 593 -35.28 -16.79 16.06
CA GLU A 593 -35.91 -17.28 14.84
C GLU A 593 -35.26 -18.57 14.31
N GLY A 594 -34.17 -19.02 14.92
CA GLY A 594 -33.46 -20.25 14.57
C GLY A 594 -32.43 -20.11 13.45
N LYS A 595 -32.10 -18.88 13.03
CA LYS A 595 -30.95 -18.61 12.17
C LYS A 595 -29.69 -18.64 13.01
N PHE A 596 -28.59 -19.11 12.43
CA PHE A 596 -27.33 -19.25 13.15
C PHE A 596 -26.13 -18.87 12.30
N SER A 597 -25.04 -18.50 12.98
CA SER A 597 -23.69 -18.45 12.41
C SER A 597 -22.77 -19.45 13.12
N LEU A 598 -21.72 -19.84 12.41
CA LEU A 598 -20.63 -20.68 12.91
C LEU A 598 -19.32 -19.92 12.76
N VAL A 599 -18.54 -19.87 13.83
CA VAL A 599 -17.20 -19.28 13.81
C VAL A 599 -16.21 -20.20 14.53
N SER A 600 -14.98 -20.26 14.05
CA SER A 600 -13.90 -21.06 14.62
C SER A 600 -12.61 -20.25 14.78
N GLN A 601 -11.76 -20.69 15.71
CA GLN A 601 -10.39 -20.20 15.90
C GLN A 601 -9.48 -21.40 16.17
N THR A 602 -8.21 -21.30 15.79
CA THR A 602 -7.19 -22.32 16.10
C THR A 602 -6.68 -22.15 17.53
N VAL A 603 -6.56 -23.26 18.25
CA VAL A 603 -5.88 -23.38 19.54
C VAL A 603 -4.78 -24.43 19.42
N VAL A 604 -3.53 -24.03 19.70
CA VAL A 604 -2.36 -24.90 19.62
C VAL A 604 -1.95 -25.38 21.00
N VAL A 605 -1.88 -26.69 21.23
CA VAL A 605 -1.57 -27.25 22.54
C VAL A 605 -0.30 -28.07 22.46
N GLY A 606 0.68 -27.76 23.29
CA GLY A 606 2.00 -28.37 23.31
C GLY A 606 3.09 -27.53 22.67
N ASN A 607 2.74 -26.42 22.01
CA ASN A 607 3.65 -25.36 21.56
C ASN A 607 3.05 -24.00 21.93
N THR A 608 3.87 -23.06 22.41
CA THR A 608 3.48 -21.71 22.81
C THR A 608 3.97 -20.75 21.73
N ALA A 609 3.11 -19.88 21.20
CA ALA A 609 3.59 -18.84 20.29
C ALA A 609 4.62 -17.94 21.00
N PRO A 610 5.76 -17.64 20.36
CA PRO A 610 6.74 -16.71 20.91
C PRO A 610 6.14 -15.33 21.16
N GLU A 611 6.56 -14.67 22.24
CA GLU A 611 6.28 -13.25 22.47
C GLU A 611 7.48 -12.44 21.99
N VAL A 612 7.25 -11.42 21.16
CA VAL A 612 8.28 -10.53 20.64
C VAL A 612 7.94 -9.11 21.08
N GLU A 613 8.76 -8.56 21.97
CA GLU A 613 8.67 -7.18 22.42
C GLU A 613 9.71 -6.32 21.69
N MET A 614 9.26 -5.27 21.01
CA MET A 614 10.15 -4.28 20.44
C MET A 614 10.62 -3.31 21.52
N ILE A 615 11.94 -3.26 21.75
CA ILE A 615 12.58 -2.30 22.67
C ILE A 615 13.04 -1.06 21.90
N LEU A 616 13.66 -1.29 20.74
CA LEU A 616 14.08 -0.25 19.80
C LEU A 616 13.72 -0.65 18.35
N PRO A 617 13.38 0.32 17.48
CA PRO A 617 13.03 1.69 17.85
C PRO A 617 11.76 1.72 18.70
N VAL A 618 11.60 2.76 19.54
CA VAL A 618 10.36 2.94 20.29
C VAL A 618 9.22 3.30 19.34
N ASP A 619 8.03 2.74 19.56
CA ASP A 619 6.86 3.04 18.75
C ASP A 619 6.51 4.54 18.84
N GLY A 620 6.30 5.16 17.69
CA GLY A 620 6.10 6.60 17.54
C GLY A 620 7.37 7.47 17.59
N GLY A 621 8.55 6.87 17.68
CA GLY A 621 9.82 7.62 17.70
C GLY A 621 10.10 8.37 16.40
N PHE A 622 11.00 9.36 16.43
CA PHE A 622 11.29 10.22 15.28
C PHE A 622 12.64 9.93 14.61
N PHE A 623 12.74 10.03 13.28
CA PHE A 623 13.98 9.84 12.51
C PHE A 623 14.06 10.77 11.29
N GLU A 624 15.21 10.86 10.64
CA GLU A 624 15.39 11.43 9.30
C GLU A 624 15.73 10.34 8.28
N TRP A 625 15.25 10.50 7.05
CA TRP A 625 15.65 9.61 5.96
C TRP A 625 17.17 9.68 5.73
N GLY A 626 17.80 8.51 5.61
CA GLY A 626 19.24 8.33 5.56
C GLY A 626 19.87 8.04 6.93
N ASP A 627 19.11 8.14 8.01
CA ASP A 627 19.56 7.74 9.35
C ASP A 627 19.80 6.23 9.44
N GLU A 628 20.74 5.88 10.31
CA GLU A 628 20.89 4.54 10.85
C GLU A 628 20.03 4.41 12.11
N VAL A 629 18.99 3.56 12.08
CA VAL A 629 18.06 3.37 13.20
C VAL A 629 18.41 2.06 13.92
N PRO A 630 18.78 2.08 15.21
CA PRO A 630 19.03 0.88 15.97
C PRO A 630 17.72 0.12 16.22
N PHE A 631 17.80 -1.20 16.22
CA PHE A 631 16.72 -2.05 16.69
C PHE A 631 17.19 -3.03 17.74
N GLU A 632 16.29 -3.36 18.66
CA GLU A 632 16.48 -4.34 19.72
C GLU A 632 15.12 -4.92 20.08
N SER A 633 15.07 -6.24 20.23
CA SER A 633 13.89 -6.97 20.62
C SER A 633 14.19 -7.92 21.77
N VAL A 634 13.20 -8.12 22.63
CA VAL A 634 13.19 -9.20 23.62
C VAL A 634 12.23 -10.25 23.13
N ILE A 635 12.73 -11.47 22.96
CA ILE A 635 11.93 -12.61 22.52
C ILE A 635 11.86 -13.58 23.69
N THR A 636 10.66 -14.02 24.04
CA THR A 636 10.45 -15.07 25.04
C THR A 636 9.64 -16.20 24.44
N ASP A 637 10.20 -17.40 24.52
CA ASP A 637 9.56 -18.63 24.08
C ASP A 637 9.84 -19.77 25.08
N PRO A 638 8.82 -20.40 25.67
CA PRO A 638 9.03 -21.48 26.64
C PRO A 638 9.72 -22.73 26.08
N GLU A 639 9.57 -23.00 24.78
CA GLU A 639 10.07 -24.22 24.13
C GLU A 639 11.55 -24.11 23.73
N ASP A 640 11.96 -22.92 23.29
CA ASP A 640 13.35 -22.58 22.96
C ASP A 640 14.15 -22.14 24.21
N GLY A 641 13.48 -21.73 25.28
CA GLY A 641 14.09 -21.38 26.57
C GLY A 641 14.90 -20.08 26.54
N ASP A 642 15.92 -19.97 27.39
CA ASP A 642 16.74 -18.76 27.52
C ASP A 642 17.74 -18.57 26.34
N ASP A 643 17.92 -19.58 25.49
CA ASP A 643 18.87 -19.60 24.37
C ASP A 643 18.17 -19.32 23.03
N ILE A 644 17.50 -18.16 22.93
CA ILE A 644 16.83 -17.72 21.70
C ILE A 644 17.81 -17.69 20.51
N ASN A 645 17.43 -18.35 19.42
CA ASN A 645 18.21 -18.32 18.19
C ASN A 645 17.82 -17.12 17.31
N CYS A 646 18.53 -16.01 17.50
CA CYS A 646 18.30 -14.77 16.76
C CYS A 646 18.44 -14.87 15.23
N ASP A 647 19.03 -15.93 14.68
CA ASP A 647 19.04 -16.15 13.23
C ASP A 647 17.63 -16.44 12.67
N ARG A 648 16.67 -16.80 13.54
CA ARG A 648 15.25 -17.00 13.21
C ARG A 648 14.38 -15.76 13.44
N ALA A 649 14.94 -14.72 14.05
CA ALA A 649 14.28 -13.43 14.12
C ALA A 649 14.46 -12.75 12.76
N LEU A 650 13.41 -12.66 11.97
CA LEU A 650 13.41 -12.01 10.67
C LEU A 650 12.84 -10.60 10.83
N TRP A 651 13.61 -9.61 10.43
CA TRP A 651 13.16 -8.22 10.48
C TRP A 651 12.96 -7.66 9.08
N GLN A 652 12.02 -6.73 8.98
CA GLN A 652 11.68 -5.99 7.79
C GLN A 652 11.44 -4.52 8.16
N PHE A 653 12.08 -3.64 7.41
CA PHE A 653 11.79 -2.21 7.42
C PHE A 653 10.98 -1.88 6.17
N GLY A 654 9.87 -1.16 6.33
CA GLY A 654 9.03 -0.65 5.25
C GLY A 654 8.90 0.87 5.29
N ILE A 655 8.62 1.46 4.14
CA ILE A 655 8.27 2.87 3.99
C ILE A 655 6.75 2.96 3.88
N GLY A 656 6.10 3.50 4.89
CA GLY A 656 4.67 3.81 4.88
C GLY A 656 4.36 5.13 4.20
N HIS A 657 3.18 5.24 3.60
CA HIS A 657 2.53 6.49 3.23
C HIS A 657 1.00 6.37 3.17
N ASP A 658 0.31 7.48 3.51
CA ASP A 658 -1.15 7.70 3.54
C ASP A 658 -1.99 6.68 4.30
N GLY A 659 -1.99 5.43 3.84
CA GLY A 659 -2.62 4.30 4.50
C GLY A 659 -1.89 2.97 4.28
N HIS A 660 -0.88 2.90 3.39
CA HIS A 660 -0.14 1.69 3.09
C HIS A 660 1.36 1.77 3.34
N ALA A 661 2.06 0.66 3.17
CA ALA A 661 3.51 0.64 3.21
C ALA A 661 4.09 -0.22 2.10
N HIS A 662 5.28 0.19 1.66
CA HIS A 662 6.13 -0.52 0.73
C HIS A 662 7.26 -1.24 1.46
N PRO A 663 7.51 -2.51 1.13
CA PRO A 663 8.51 -3.31 1.81
C PRO A 663 9.92 -2.92 1.36
N GLY A 664 10.75 -2.51 2.33
CA GLY A 664 12.13 -2.08 2.13
C GLY A 664 13.15 -3.15 2.57
N GLY A 665 14.14 -2.72 3.35
CA GLY A 665 15.25 -3.59 3.78
C GLY A 665 14.78 -4.75 4.66
N THR A 666 15.38 -5.93 4.46
CA THR A 666 15.13 -7.13 5.27
C THR A 666 16.42 -7.70 5.82
N GLY A 667 16.32 -8.46 6.90
CA GLY A 667 17.44 -9.22 7.44
C GLY A 667 17.03 -10.12 8.60
N SER A 668 18.04 -10.60 9.34
CA SER A 668 17.83 -11.41 10.53
C SER A 668 18.61 -10.90 11.74
N GLY A 669 18.17 -11.25 12.94
CA GLY A 669 18.78 -10.88 14.21
C GLY A 669 17.79 -10.28 15.19
N CYS A 670 18.07 -10.37 16.49
CA CYS A 670 17.25 -9.75 17.54
C CYS A 670 17.64 -8.28 17.83
N SER A 671 18.83 -7.86 17.38
CA SER A 671 19.31 -6.48 17.50
C SER A 671 20.30 -6.13 16.40
N GLY A 672 20.43 -4.83 16.14
CA GLY A 672 21.31 -4.31 15.10
C GLY A 672 20.98 -2.87 14.73
N THR A 673 21.25 -2.52 13.48
CA THR A 673 21.00 -1.19 12.93
C THR A 673 20.45 -1.32 11.52
N ILE A 674 19.40 -0.56 11.24
CA ILE A 674 18.71 -0.51 9.97
C ILE A 674 19.15 0.78 9.26
N PRO A 675 19.76 0.69 8.07
CA PRO A 675 19.93 1.87 7.24
C PRO A 675 18.58 2.24 6.63
N THR A 676 18.07 3.43 6.94
CA THR A 676 16.90 3.96 6.24
C THR A 676 17.30 4.45 4.84
N PRO A 677 16.40 4.40 3.85
CA PRO A 677 16.62 4.99 2.53
C PRO A 677 16.97 6.47 2.64
N SER A 678 17.71 7.02 1.66
CA SER A 678 18.21 8.41 1.71
C SER A 678 17.14 9.48 1.66
N ASP A 679 15.95 9.13 1.19
CA ASP A 679 14.74 9.94 1.21
C ASP A 679 13.53 9.00 1.35
N SER A 680 12.32 9.55 1.49
CA SER A 680 11.12 8.72 1.52
C SER A 680 10.86 8.04 0.19
N ASP A 681 11.49 8.51 -0.90
CA ASP A 681 11.27 7.95 -2.24
C ASP A 681 9.80 8.21 -2.70
N HIS A 682 9.04 9.08 -2.01
CA HIS A 682 7.66 9.50 -2.30
C HIS A 682 7.55 11.01 -2.60
N GLY A 683 6.42 11.45 -3.16
CA GLY A 683 6.14 12.87 -3.41
C GLY A 683 6.11 13.72 -2.13
N GLU A 684 6.32 15.04 -2.26
CA GLU A 684 6.28 15.97 -1.12
C GLU A 684 4.88 16.11 -0.49
N THR A 685 3.85 15.63 -1.19
CA THR A 685 2.46 15.60 -0.74
C THR A 685 2.16 14.44 0.18
N GLU A 686 2.92 13.33 0.14
CA GLU A 686 2.55 12.05 0.77
C GLU A 686 2.85 12.00 2.29
N ASN A 687 1.97 11.34 3.07
CA ASN A 687 2.16 11.19 4.51
C ASN A 687 3.13 10.06 4.87
N THR A 688 4.43 10.30 4.74
CA THR A 688 5.40 9.21 4.88
C THR A 688 5.71 8.80 6.33
N TYR A 689 5.99 7.52 6.57
CA TYR A 689 6.46 6.97 7.86
C TYR A 689 7.34 5.73 7.69
N GLY A 690 8.04 5.32 8.74
CA GLY A 690 8.78 4.05 8.78
C GLY A 690 8.00 2.97 9.53
N VAL A 691 8.03 1.74 9.03
CA VAL A 691 7.44 0.57 9.70
C VAL A 691 8.54 -0.45 9.95
N PHE A 692 8.72 -0.86 11.20
CA PHE A 692 9.58 -1.97 11.55
C PHE A 692 8.73 -3.14 12.02
N LEU A 693 8.93 -4.30 11.39
CA LEU A 693 8.32 -5.57 11.77
C LEU A 693 9.43 -6.58 12.06
N LEU A 694 9.32 -7.28 13.19
CA LEU A 694 10.16 -8.41 13.52
C LEU A 694 9.28 -9.61 13.82
N THR A 695 9.56 -10.71 13.15
CA THR A 695 8.90 -12.00 13.38
C THR A 695 9.91 -13.00 13.91
N TYR A 696 9.47 -13.91 14.78
CA TYR A 696 10.30 -15.01 15.26
C TYR A 696 9.49 -16.30 15.19
N THR A 697 10.03 -17.29 14.48
CA THR A 697 9.42 -18.62 14.37
C THR A 697 10.21 -19.61 15.23
N ASP A 698 9.53 -20.26 16.17
CA ASP A 698 10.12 -21.23 17.08
C ASP A 698 10.47 -22.56 16.37
N SER A 699 10.87 -23.58 17.14
CA SER A 699 11.24 -24.89 16.60
C SER A 699 10.05 -25.85 16.46
N GLY A 700 8.87 -25.43 16.89
CA GLY A 700 7.74 -26.28 17.23
C GLY A 700 8.02 -27.18 18.44
N ALA A 701 7.09 -28.10 18.69
CA ALA A 701 7.20 -29.08 19.75
C ALA A 701 6.91 -30.50 19.23
N GLU A 702 7.12 -31.52 20.06
CA GLU A 702 6.84 -32.90 19.67
C GLU A 702 5.35 -33.08 19.27
N GLY A 703 5.11 -33.27 17.96
CA GLY A 703 3.79 -33.49 17.38
C GLY A 703 3.00 -32.21 17.04
N VAL A 704 3.62 -31.03 17.17
CA VAL A 704 2.99 -29.72 16.93
C VAL A 704 3.96 -28.85 16.12
N GLY A 705 3.46 -28.22 15.06
CA GLY A 705 4.28 -27.39 14.18
C GLY A 705 4.86 -26.15 14.87
N PRO A 706 5.81 -25.46 14.21
CA PRO A 706 6.32 -24.18 14.68
C PRO A 706 5.22 -23.13 14.83
N ALA A 707 5.39 -22.21 15.77
CA ALA A 707 4.57 -21.02 15.93
C ALA A 707 5.42 -19.76 15.73
N THR A 708 4.76 -18.69 15.27
CA THR A 708 5.40 -17.40 14.98
C THR A 708 4.85 -16.33 15.91
N GLY A 709 5.77 -15.63 16.56
CA GLY A 709 5.51 -14.39 17.28
C GLY A 709 5.93 -13.18 16.47
N GLU A 710 5.36 -12.02 16.77
CA GLU A 710 5.68 -10.76 16.09
C GLU A 710 5.73 -9.57 17.04
N GLY A 711 6.57 -8.61 16.68
CA GLY A 711 6.66 -7.29 17.32
C GLY A 711 6.88 -6.23 16.24
N SER A 712 6.29 -5.06 16.42
CA SER A 712 6.41 -3.97 15.46
C SER A 712 6.61 -2.62 16.13
N ALA A 713 7.20 -1.67 15.41
CA ALA A 713 7.29 -0.27 15.79
C ALA A 713 7.10 0.61 14.55
N TYR A 714 6.30 1.67 14.67
CA TYR A 714 6.16 2.70 13.66
C TYR A 714 7.01 3.91 14.06
N ILE A 715 7.74 4.48 13.12
CA ILE A 715 8.58 5.65 13.37
C ILE A 715 8.25 6.78 12.40
N ASN A 716 8.45 8.01 12.85
CA ASN A 716 7.95 9.22 12.22
C ASN A 716 9.12 10.02 11.63
N PRO A 717 9.08 10.44 10.35
CA PRO A 717 9.96 11.48 9.86
C PRO A 717 9.86 12.72 10.74
N LYS A 718 10.98 13.40 10.97
CA LYS A 718 11.00 14.63 11.77
C LYS A 718 10.15 15.75 11.17
N LEU A 719 10.00 15.77 9.84
CA LEU A 719 9.07 16.65 9.15
C LEU A 719 7.67 16.05 9.18
N ARG A 720 6.70 16.85 9.62
CA ARG A 720 5.26 16.55 9.61
C ARG A 720 4.51 17.71 9.00
N GLU A 721 3.85 17.46 7.87
CA GLU A 721 2.94 18.44 7.26
C GLU A 721 1.62 18.48 8.06
N ALA A 722 1.04 19.68 8.18
CA ALA A 722 -0.10 19.91 9.05
C ALA A 722 -1.40 19.30 8.51
N GLU A 723 -1.53 19.19 7.19
CA GLU A 723 -2.66 18.56 6.49
C GLU A 723 -2.84 17.09 6.85
N TRP A 724 -1.80 16.44 7.37
CA TRP A 724 -1.84 15.03 7.78
C TRP A 724 -2.27 14.84 9.25
N ALA A 725 -2.94 15.84 9.83
CA ALA A 725 -3.56 15.70 11.14
C ALA A 725 -4.67 14.63 11.13
N GLY A 726 -4.70 13.79 12.17
CA GLY A 726 -5.69 12.73 12.31
C GLY A 726 -7.09 13.26 12.60
N GLU A 727 -7.22 14.15 13.60
CA GLU A 727 -8.48 14.86 13.87
C GLU A 727 -8.26 16.37 13.80
N ILE A 728 -9.27 17.07 13.26
CA ILE A 728 -9.30 18.53 13.14
C ILE A 728 -10.57 19.05 13.83
N ASN A 729 -10.39 19.90 14.83
CA ASN A 729 -11.46 20.62 15.51
C ASN A 729 -11.31 22.11 15.28
N GLY A 730 -12.03 22.62 14.28
CA GLY A 730 -11.83 23.97 13.78
C GLY A 730 -10.66 24.05 12.80
N GLY A 731 -10.73 24.98 11.86
CA GLY A 731 -9.85 25.03 10.69
C GLY A 731 -10.27 24.10 9.54
N GLU A 732 -9.60 24.22 8.40
CA GLU A 732 -9.85 23.44 7.18
C GLU A 732 -8.55 23.18 6.41
N ILE A 733 -8.43 22.04 5.73
CA ILE A 733 -7.30 21.76 4.84
C ILE A 733 -7.56 22.44 3.49
N VAL A 734 -6.60 23.21 2.99
CA VAL A 734 -6.69 23.89 1.69
C VAL A 734 -5.40 23.78 0.90
N ASN A 735 -5.52 23.76 -0.43
CA ASN A 735 -4.36 23.79 -1.33
C ASN A 735 -3.67 25.17 -1.24
N ASP A 736 -2.35 25.17 -1.07
CA ASP A 736 -1.51 26.36 -1.05
C ASP A 736 -0.12 26.01 -1.59
N SER A 737 0.19 26.44 -2.82
CA SER A 737 1.49 26.13 -3.45
C SER A 737 2.70 26.79 -2.78
N SER A 738 2.49 27.60 -1.73
CA SER A 738 3.57 28.15 -0.91
C SER A 738 3.84 27.33 0.35
N ALA A 739 2.97 26.37 0.67
CA ALA A 739 3.16 25.36 1.71
C ALA A 739 4.16 24.28 1.27
N SER A 740 4.80 23.58 2.21
CA SER A 740 5.79 22.53 1.92
C SER A 740 5.14 21.30 1.29
N GLY A 741 4.03 20.81 1.83
CA GLY A 741 3.24 19.70 1.26
C GLY A 741 2.22 20.12 0.19
N GLN A 742 2.31 21.34 -0.35
CA GLN A 742 1.33 21.96 -1.26
C GLN A 742 -0.08 22.14 -0.67
N ARG A 743 -0.32 21.78 0.60
CA ARG A 743 -1.54 22.03 1.37
C ARG A 743 -1.18 22.56 2.76
N LYS A 744 -2.17 23.07 3.47
CA LYS A 744 -2.03 23.60 4.85
C LYS A 744 -3.34 23.45 5.61
N VAL A 745 -3.28 23.54 6.94
CA VAL A 745 -4.48 23.75 7.77
C VAL A 745 -4.67 25.25 8.00
N THR A 746 -5.75 25.83 7.48
CA THR A 746 -6.05 27.27 7.61
C THR A 746 -7.08 27.57 8.69
N GLY A 747 -6.96 28.74 9.32
CA GLY A 747 -8.01 29.31 10.14
C GLY A 747 -8.11 28.83 11.59
N LEU A 748 -7.07 28.23 12.16
CA LEU A 748 -7.07 27.75 13.55
C LEU A 748 -7.16 28.91 14.56
N GLY A 749 -8.31 29.04 15.21
CA GLY A 749 -8.66 30.08 16.17
C GLY A 749 -8.61 29.63 17.65
N GLU A 750 -9.06 30.50 18.54
CA GLU A 750 -9.10 30.22 19.98
C GLU A 750 -10.06 29.05 20.29
N GLY A 751 -9.50 27.96 20.83
CA GLY A 751 -10.25 26.74 21.16
C GLY A 751 -10.18 25.66 20.07
N ASP A 752 -9.65 25.99 18.90
CA ASP A 752 -9.44 25.04 17.81
C ASP A 752 -8.16 24.25 18.03
N TRP A 753 -8.13 23.02 17.51
CA TRP A 753 -6.97 22.13 17.61
C TRP A 753 -6.92 21.11 16.47
N ILE A 754 -5.72 20.59 16.22
CA ILE A 754 -5.48 19.41 15.38
C ILE A 754 -4.69 18.37 16.16
N SER A 755 -4.77 17.09 15.80
CA SER A 755 -4.05 16.00 16.49
C SER A 755 -3.17 15.15 15.58
N PHE A 756 -2.11 14.59 16.16
CA PHE A 756 -1.24 13.58 15.56
C PHE A 756 -1.07 12.43 16.55
N ASP A 757 -1.47 11.23 16.14
CA ASP A 757 -1.36 10.03 16.96
C ASP A 757 0.02 9.35 16.82
N ARG A 758 0.32 8.47 17.78
CA ARG A 758 1.51 7.61 17.80
C ARG A 758 2.81 8.41 17.70
N PHE A 759 2.99 9.40 18.56
CA PHE A 759 4.25 10.12 18.75
C PHE A 759 4.97 9.65 20.01
N ASN A 760 6.29 9.64 19.99
CA ASN A 760 7.16 9.40 21.15
C ASN A 760 8.38 10.32 21.01
N PHE A 761 8.62 11.18 22.00
CA PHE A 761 9.65 12.23 21.92
C PHE A 761 11.02 11.79 22.43
N THR A 762 11.26 10.48 22.56
CA THR A 762 12.61 9.94 22.83
C THR A 762 13.62 10.54 21.85
N GLY A 763 14.67 11.17 22.39
CA GLY A 763 15.73 11.83 21.62
C GLY A 763 15.33 13.14 20.93
N ILE A 764 14.12 13.67 21.17
CA ILE A 764 13.64 14.95 20.63
C ILE A 764 13.70 16.04 21.71
N SER A 765 14.35 17.15 21.39
CA SER A 765 14.56 18.28 22.30
C SER A 765 13.77 19.53 21.92
N GLY A 766 13.28 19.62 20.70
CA GLY A 766 12.54 20.80 20.24
C GLY A 766 11.71 20.56 19.00
N VAL A 767 11.07 21.64 18.56
CA VAL A 767 10.27 21.67 17.34
C VAL A 767 10.38 23.04 16.70
N THR A 768 10.40 23.07 15.37
CA THR A 768 10.23 24.27 14.54
C THR A 768 8.86 24.20 13.87
N LEU A 769 8.02 25.21 14.05
CA LEU A 769 6.73 25.30 13.38
C LEU A 769 6.83 26.31 12.25
N ARG A 770 6.25 25.99 11.10
CA ARG A 770 6.07 26.92 9.98
C ARG A 770 4.59 27.28 9.88
N ALA A 771 4.29 28.56 10.05
CA ALA A 771 2.91 29.06 10.10
C ALA A 771 2.79 30.51 9.62
N ALA A 772 1.58 30.89 9.22
CA ALA A 772 1.16 32.28 9.06
C ALA A 772 0.05 32.60 10.07
N ALA A 773 -0.04 33.86 10.50
CA ALA A 773 -0.95 34.29 11.56
C ALA A 773 -1.75 35.51 11.14
N ALA A 774 -3.08 35.37 11.05
CA ALA A 774 -3.97 36.48 10.71
C ALA A 774 -3.98 37.60 11.77
N GLN A 775 -3.69 37.25 13.03
CA GLN A 775 -3.45 38.13 14.15
C GLN A 775 -2.35 37.51 15.01
N SER A 776 -1.58 38.35 15.73
CA SER A 776 -0.60 37.82 16.69
C SER A 776 -1.26 36.85 17.66
N GLY A 777 -0.68 35.67 17.79
CA GLY A 777 -1.28 34.55 18.51
C GLY A 777 -0.24 33.51 18.90
N THR A 778 -0.72 32.47 19.56
CA THR A 778 0.11 31.42 20.14
C THR A 778 -0.31 30.07 19.60
N VAL A 779 0.68 29.24 19.27
CA VAL A 779 0.51 27.82 18.99
C VAL A 779 1.11 27.02 20.15
N GLN A 780 0.32 26.13 20.74
CA GLN A 780 0.69 25.29 21.87
C GLN A 780 0.62 23.82 21.48
N LEU A 781 1.72 23.11 21.75
CA LEU A 781 1.84 21.66 21.65
C LEU A 781 1.42 21.07 23.00
N ARG A 782 0.42 20.20 22.99
CA ARG A 782 -0.24 19.63 24.17
C ARG A 782 -0.24 18.11 24.10
N TRP A 783 -0.06 17.45 25.24
CA TRP A 783 0.06 15.99 25.29
C TRP A 783 -1.23 15.28 25.71
N ASN A 784 -1.61 14.23 24.96
CA ASN A 784 -2.72 13.28 25.20
C ASN A 784 -4.14 13.85 25.35
N ALA A 785 -4.33 15.17 25.31
CA ALA A 785 -5.63 15.81 25.26
C ALA A 785 -5.52 17.24 24.71
N ALA A 786 -6.59 17.73 24.07
CA ALA A 786 -6.69 19.11 23.57
C ALA A 786 -6.52 20.17 24.68
N ASP A 787 -6.88 19.85 25.93
CA ASP A 787 -6.65 20.67 27.13
C ASP A 787 -5.54 20.11 28.04
N GLY A 788 -4.75 19.16 27.52
CA GLY A 788 -3.65 18.50 28.19
C GLY A 788 -2.47 19.43 28.52
N PRO A 789 -1.43 18.91 29.20
CA PRO A 789 -0.25 19.69 29.55
C PRO A 789 0.45 20.21 28.30
N VAL A 790 0.84 21.49 28.33
CA VAL A 790 1.65 22.12 27.27
C VAL A 790 3.08 21.63 27.41
N ILE A 791 3.61 21.04 26.33
CA ILE A 791 5.00 20.59 26.21
C ILE A 791 5.83 21.51 25.31
N GLY A 792 5.20 22.39 24.53
CA GLY A 792 5.88 23.39 23.73
C GLY A 792 4.95 24.54 23.40
N GLU A 793 5.50 25.75 23.31
CA GLU A 793 4.74 26.95 22.97
C GLU A 793 5.55 27.87 22.07
N VAL A 794 4.89 28.39 21.03
CA VAL A 794 5.46 29.31 20.04
C VAL A 794 4.50 30.48 19.82
N GLU A 795 5.02 31.70 19.78
CA GLU A 795 4.26 32.90 19.40
C GLU A 795 4.51 33.24 17.94
N PHE A 796 3.46 33.57 17.21
CA PHE A 796 3.53 34.12 15.86
C PHE A 796 2.96 35.54 15.84
N ASP A 797 3.71 36.45 15.25
CA ASP A 797 3.24 37.81 14.99
C ASP A 797 2.34 37.86 13.75
N GLU A 798 1.42 38.83 13.70
CA GLU A 798 0.59 39.08 12.53
C GLU A 798 1.43 39.18 11.25
N ASN A 799 1.19 38.27 10.31
CA ASN A 799 1.90 38.19 9.04
C ASN A 799 0.96 37.68 7.92
N SER A 800 1.42 37.76 6.66
CA SER A 800 0.62 37.34 5.49
C SER A 800 1.25 36.18 4.71
N GLY A 801 2.30 35.57 5.25
CA GLY A 801 3.01 34.46 4.63
C GLY A 801 3.78 33.69 5.69
N PHE A 802 4.19 32.47 5.35
CA PHE A 802 4.80 31.56 6.30
C PHE A 802 6.10 32.08 6.90
N THR A 803 6.17 32.00 8.23
CA THR A 803 7.39 32.20 9.02
C THR A 803 7.63 30.98 9.87
N SER A 804 8.89 30.72 10.20
CA SER A 804 9.26 29.65 11.12
C SER A 804 9.53 30.20 12.50
N ALA A 805 9.16 29.44 13.53
CA ALA A 805 9.55 29.71 14.90
C ALA A 805 9.71 28.41 15.68
N SER A 806 10.79 28.33 16.47
CA SER A 806 11.12 27.16 17.29
C SER A 806 10.87 27.34 18.77
N THR A 807 10.69 26.22 19.45
CA THR A 807 10.68 26.13 20.91
C THR A 807 11.34 24.82 21.37
N PHE A 808 11.84 24.83 22.61
CA PHE A 808 12.23 23.58 23.26
C PHE A 808 10.98 22.85 23.73
N LEU A 809 11.02 21.52 23.70
CA LEU A 809 9.99 20.72 24.34
C LEU A 809 10.33 20.54 25.82
N GLU A 810 9.44 21.00 26.69
CA GLU A 810 9.55 20.88 28.14
C GLU A 810 8.79 19.64 28.64
N ASN A 811 9.49 18.75 29.35
CA ASN A 811 8.93 17.48 29.85
C ASN A 811 8.31 16.63 28.73
N ALA A 812 8.95 16.63 27.56
CA ALA A 812 8.54 15.79 26.44
C ALA A 812 8.51 14.31 26.87
N PRO A 813 7.39 13.60 26.71
CA PRO A 813 7.24 12.22 27.14
C PRO A 813 8.04 11.24 26.27
N ASP A 814 8.58 10.21 26.92
CA ASP A 814 9.25 9.06 26.32
C ASP A 814 8.32 7.84 26.12
N GLU A 815 7.00 8.07 26.27
CA GLU A 815 5.93 7.12 25.97
C GLU A 815 5.20 7.49 24.67
N THR A 816 4.61 6.50 24.04
CA THR A 816 3.78 6.70 22.84
C THR A 816 2.43 7.29 23.19
N GLY A 817 1.99 8.32 22.46
CA GLY A 817 0.70 8.96 22.69
C GLY A 817 0.32 9.95 21.58
N THR A 818 -0.58 10.87 21.89
CA THR A 818 -1.17 11.81 20.92
C THR A 818 -0.70 13.24 21.19
N LEU A 819 -0.17 13.90 20.16
CA LEU A 819 0.12 15.33 20.17
C LEU A 819 -1.11 16.11 19.72
N TYR A 820 -1.55 17.07 20.52
CA TYR A 820 -2.56 18.07 20.14
C TYR A 820 -1.88 19.41 19.90
N ILE A 821 -2.18 20.06 18.78
CA ILE A 821 -1.74 21.41 18.47
C ILE A 821 -2.95 22.33 18.59
N SER A 822 -2.93 23.19 19.60
CA SER A 822 -3.97 24.22 19.80
C SER A 822 -3.44 25.59 19.39
N ALA A 823 -4.29 26.43 18.84
CA ALA A 823 -3.87 27.74 18.33
C ALA A 823 -4.73 28.89 18.86
N SER A 824 -4.27 30.11 18.58
CA SER A 824 -5.02 31.35 18.72
C SER A 824 -4.53 32.35 17.67
N GLY A 825 -5.36 33.33 17.30
CA GLY A 825 -4.96 34.36 16.33
C GLY A 825 -5.27 34.03 14.86
N GLY A 826 -5.93 32.92 14.56
CA GLY A 826 -6.26 32.52 13.18
C GLY A 826 -4.99 32.07 12.46
N ILE A 827 -4.44 30.95 12.90
CA ILE A 827 -3.20 30.36 12.41
C ILE A 827 -3.49 29.53 11.16
N ASP A 828 -2.69 29.77 10.13
CA ASP A 828 -2.49 28.89 9.00
C ASP A 828 -1.22 28.07 9.27
N LEU A 829 -1.38 26.82 9.65
CA LEU A 829 -0.27 25.92 9.97
C LEU A 829 0.11 25.10 8.74
N ASP A 830 1.40 25.09 8.44
CA ASP A 830 1.98 24.40 7.29
C ASP A 830 2.72 23.15 7.73
N SER A 831 3.76 23.27 8.54
CA SER A 831 4.54 22.09 8.94
C SER A 831 5.18 22.20 10.32
N LEU A 832 5.59 21.05 10.84
CA LEU A 832 6.37 20.86 12.04
C LEU A 832 7.65 20.10 11.72
N ILE A 833 8.78 20.59 12.21
CA ILE A 833 10.08 19.91 12.12
C ILE A 833 10.58 19.64 13.54
N PHE A 834 10.50 18.38 13.98
CA PHE A 834 11.03 17.95 15.26
C PHE A 834 12.56 17.95 15.24
N ARG A 835 13.17 18.37 16.35
CA ARG A 835 14.62 18.60 16.49
C ARG A 835 15.21 17.68 17.55
N GLY A 836 16.39 17.14 17.26
CA GLY A 836 17.06 16.13 18.07
C GLY A 836 17.48 14.93 17.23
N HIS A 837 18.16 13.96 17.82
CA HIS A 837 18.55 12.72 17.12
C HIS A 837 17.39 11.74 17.00
N GLY A 838 16.35 11.89 17.83
CA GLY A 838 15.20 10.99 17.83
C GLY A 838 15.60 9.56 18.16
N VAL A 839 15.11 8.58 17.40
CA VAL A 839 15.48 7.17 17.56
C VAL A 839 16.72 6.76 16.76
N ALA A 840 17.32 7.65 15.97
CA ALA A 840 18.51 7.33 15.20
C ALA A 840 19.75 7.12 16.08
N VAL A 841 20.76 6.41 15.56
CA VAL A 841 22.07 6.30 16.20
C VAL A 841 22.65 7.71 16.39
N PRO A 842 22.98 8.14 17.63
CA PRO A 842 23.54 9.46 17.85
C PRO A 842 24.84 9.64 17.07
N VAL A 843 24.94 10.76 16.34
CA VAL A 843 26.15 11.11 15.61
C VAL A 843 27.29 11.31 16.61
N PRO A 844 28.46 10.67 16.46
CA PRO A 844 29.58 10.89 17.35
C PRO A 844 29.94 12.38 17.45
N ALA A 845 30.19 12.89 18.67
CA ALA A 845 30.42 14.32 18.89
C ALA A 845 31.49 14.95 17.99
N GLY A 846 32.51 14.19 17.58
CA GLY A 846 33.54 14.65 16.64
C GLY A 846 33.01 14.87 15.22
N ASP A 847 32.11 13.99 14.76
CA ASP A 847 31.49 14.07 13.44
C ASP A 847 30.40 15.14 13.42
N ALA A 848 29.58 15.21 14.48
CA ALA A 848 28.60 16.27 14.67
C ALA A 848 29.26 17.66 14.68
N LEU A 849 30.40 17.79 15.36
CA LEU A 849 31.19 19.02 15.39
C LEU A 849 31.77 19.36 14.01
N THR A 850 32.21 18.36 13.24
CA THR A 850 32.67 18.55 11.86
C THR A 850 31.53 19.02 10.96
N GLY A 851 30.33 18.47 11.12
CA GLY A 851 29.12 18.92 10.42
C GLY A 851 28.77 20.37 10.74
N LEU A 852 28.82 20.75 12.02
CA LEU A 852 28.60 22.14 12.44
C LEU A 852 29.67 23.09 11.88
N GLU A 853 30.94 22.68 11.85
CA GLU A 853 32.03 23.45 11.22
C GLU A 853 31.78 23.65 9.71
N ALA A 854 31.31 22.60 9.02
CA ALA A 854 30.96 22.67 7.60
C ALA A 854 29.77 23.60 7.34
N LEU A 855 28.71 23.52 8.16
CA LEU A 855 27.55 24.40 8.08
C LEU A 855 27.95 25.87 8.25
N VAL A 856 28.82 26.18 9.23
CA VAL A 856 29.37 27.54 9.39
C VAL A 856 30.17 27.99 8.17
N ALA A 857 30.88 27.09 7.51
CA ALA A 857 31.65 27.41 6.30
C ALA A 857 30.77 27.66 5.06
N ASP A 858 29.63 26.97 4.96
CA ASP A 858 28.75 27.03 3.78
C ASP A 858 27.63 28.07 3.89
N SER A 859 27.32 28.51 5.11
CA SER A 859 26.17 29.34 5.46
C SER A 859 26.19 30.81 4.98
N GLY A 860 27.11 31.19 4.09
CA GLY A 860 27.12 32.55 3.52
C GLY A 860 27.31 33.68 4.55
N LEU A 861 27.78 33.35 5.76
CA LEU A 861 28.00 34.27 6.87
C LEU A 861 28.95 35.42 6.49
N ASP A 862 28.80 36.55 7.19
CA ASP A 862 29.79 37.62 7.07
C ASP A 862 31.17 37.11 7.55
N ARG A 863 32.25 37.48 6.85
CA ARG A 863 33.61 37.00 7.16
C ARG A 863 34.07 37.23 8.60
N LYS A 864 33.49 38.18 9.34
CA LYS A 864 33.78 38.38 10.76
C LYS A 864 33.00 37.40 11.63
N ALA A 865 31.72 37.17 11.35
CA ALA A 865 30.91 36.15 12.01
C ALA A 865 31.47 34.75 11.76
N GLU A 866 31.76 34.38 10.51
CA GLU A 866 32.40 33.10 10.15
C GLU A 866 33.68 32.88 10.97
N LYS A 867 34.54 33.90 11.04
CA LYS A 867 35.78 33.84 11.84
C LYS A 867 35.51 33.74 13.34
N LEU A 868 34.53 34.47 13.87
CA LEU A 868 34.18 34.46 15.28
C LEU A 868 33.66 33.08 15.70
N LEU A 869 32.66 32.59 14.96
CA LEU A 869 32.00 31.30 15.17
C LEU A 869 32.98 30.14 14.95
N GLY A 870 33.78 30.17 13.88
CA GLY A 870 34.85 29.19 13.66
C GLY A 870 35.93 29.19 14.76
N THR A 871 36.26 30.35 15.34
CA THR A 871 37.18 30.40 16.49
C THR A 871 36.56 29.77 17.75
N THR A 872 35.25 29.92 17.94
CA THR A 872 34.51 29.26 19.03
C THR A 872 34.52 27.75 18.83
N LEU A 873 34.24 27.26 17.62
CA LEU A 873 34.30 25.82 17.30
C LEU A 873 35.70 25.23 17.52
N ASP A 874 36.76 25.91 17.08
CA ASP A 874 38.15 25.54 17.40
C ASP A 874 38.43 25.35 18.90
N VAL A 875 37.79 26.17 19.75
CA VAL A 875 37.89 26.06 21.21
C VAL A 875 37.10 24.85 21.71
N VAL A 876 35.89 24.62 21.18
CA VAL A 876 35.07 23.43 21.45
C VAL A 876 35.82 22.15 21.08
N SER A 877 36.35 22.05 19.85
CA SER A 877 37.12 20.89 19.36
C SER A 877 38.32 20.59 20.26
N ARG A 878 39.02 21.62 20.75
CA ARG A 878 40.10 21.45 21.74
C ARG A 878 39.60 21.07 23.13
N HIS A 879 38.41 21.48 23.56
CA HIS A 879 37.85 21.03 24.82
C HIS A 879 37.46 19.56 24.74
N HIS A 880 36.75 19.17 23.69
CA HIS A 880 36.34 17.80 23.41
C HIS A 880 37.55 16.84 23.31
N ALA A 881 38.55 17.16 22.47
CA ALA A 881 39.76 16.34 22.31
C ALA A 881 40.60 16.16 23.59
N ASN A 882 40.36 16.97 24.63
CA ASN A 882 41.01 16.89 25.94
C ASN A 882 40.09 16.36 27.04
N GLY A 883 38.92 15.80 26.71
CA GLY A 883 37.95 15.26 27.67
C GLY A 883 37.32 16.32 28.59
N ARG A 884 37.24 17.57 28.13
CA ARG A 884 36.70 18.72 28.88
C ARG A 884 35.26 19.05 28.44
N THR A 885 34.37 18.07 28.55
CA THR A 885 32.99 18.12 28.05
C THR A 885 32.20 19.32 28.57
N THR A 886 32.22 19.59 29.88
CA THR A 886 31.49 20.73 30.46
C THR A 886 31.93 22.07 29.86
N GLN A 887 33.21 22.23 29.55
CA GLN A 887 33.72 23.44 28.92
C GLN A 887 33.37 23.51 27.42
N ALA A 888 33.34 22.37 26.73
CA ALA A 888 32.87 22.30 25.35
C ALA A 888 31.39 22.72 25.26
N VAL A 889 30.54 22.16 26.11
CA VAL A 889 29.11 22.52 26.20
C VAL A 889 28.91 24.00 26.51
N ALA A 890 29.66 24.56 27.48
CA ALA A 890 29.53 25.98 27.81
C ALA A 890 29.91 26.92 26.64
N GLU A 891 30.88 26.55 25.82
CA GLU A 891 31.23 27.33 24.62
C GLU A 891 30.23 27.12 23.47
N LEU A 892 29.63 25.94 23.34
CA LEU A 892 28.52 25.70 22.39
C LEU A 892 27.25 26.48 22.79
N GLN A 893 26.91 26.54 24.07
CA GLN A 893 25.80 27.38 24.55
C GLN A 893 26.05 28.87 24.28
N LYS A 894 27.31 29.30 24.39
CA LYS A 894 27.68 30.66 24.03
C LYS A 894 27.60 30.88 22.52
N PHE A 895 27.99 29.90 21.71
CA PHE A 895 27.82 29.92 20.25
C PHE A 895 26.34 30.06 19.88
N GLN A 896 25.46 29.26 20.48
CA GLN A 896 24.00 29.33 20.30
C GLN A 896 23.47 30.76 20.52
N ASN A 897 23.85 31.39 21.63
CA ASN A 897 23.47 32.77 21.92
C ASN A 897 24.02 33.77 20.87
N GLN A 898 25.23 33.55 20.36
CA GLN A 898 25.84 34.43 19.35
C GLN A 898 25.25 34.24 17.95
N ALA A 899 24.72 33.05 17.65
CA ALA A 899 24.01 32.78 16.41
C ALA A 899 22.66 33.50 16.39
N THR A 900 21.92 33.48 17.51
CA THR A 900 20.54 33.99 17.58
C THR A 900 20.40 35.45 18.04
N ASP A 901 21.47 36.12 18.50
CA ASP A 901 21.39 37.52 18.97
C ASP A 901 21.17 38.58 17.86
N GLY A 902 21.12 38.17 16.59
CA GLY A 902 20.91 39.02 15.43
C GLY A 902 22.08 39.95 15.10
N THR A 903 23.20 39.85 15.83
CA THR A 903 24.38 40.72 15.64
C THR A 903 25.39 40.15 14.66
N ASN A 904 25.53 38.81 14.61
CA ASN A 904 26.51 38.12 13.77
C ASN A 904 25.86 37.31 12.63
N VAL A 905 24.64 36.81 12.84
CA VAL A 905 23.83 36.14 11.81
C VAL A 905 22.56 36.94 11.63
N THR A 906 22.41 37.58 10.46
CA THR A 906 21.24 38.41 10.16
C THR A 906 20.11 37.63 9.50
N ASP A 907 20.42 36.46 8.95
CA ASP A 907 19.46 35.52 8.42
C ASP A 907 18.91 34.69 9.59
N THR A 908 17.62 34.85 9.87
CA THR A 908 16.97 34.24 11.04
C THR A 908 16.81 32.74 10.89
N ALA A 909 16.56 32.23 9.67
CA ALA A 909 16.44 30.80 9.42
C ALA A 909 17.79 30.11 9.62
N LEU A 910 18.85 30.71 9.08
CA LEU A 910 20.20 30.21 9.29
C LEU A 910 20.64 30.26 10.75
N ALA A 911 20.28 31.33 11.48
CA ALA A 911 20.60 31.44 12.90
C ALA A 911 19.98 30.31 13.72
N GLU A 912 18.76 29.92 13.36
CA GLU A 912 18.01 28.81 13.95
C GLU A 912 18.63 27.46 13.61
N ASP A 913 19.03 27.23 12.35
CA ASP A 913 19.72 25.99 11.96
C ASP A 913 21.07 25.85 12.68
N LEU A 914 21.85 26.93 12.79
CA LEU A 914 23.10 26.94 13.55
C LEU A 914 22.88 26.67 15.04
N PHE A 915 21.77 27.18 15.60
CA PHE A 915 21.40 26.94 16.99
C PHE A 915 21.10 25.46 17.25
N TRP A 916 20.27 24.85 16.40
CA TRP A 916 19.89 23.44 16.52
C TRP A 916 21.03 22.50 16.19
N ALA A 917 21.88 22.82 15.21
CA ALA A 917 23.09 22.05 14.94
C ALA A 917 24.07 22.07 16.14
N ALA A 918 24.25 23.24 16.78
CA ALA A 918 25.02 23.32 18.01
C ALA A 918 24.37 22.56 19.18
N GLN A 919 23.03 22.56 19.24
CA GLN A 919 22.27 21.78 20.21
C GLN A 919 22.50 20.27 20.02
N GLY A 920 22.48 19.77 18.79
CA GLY A 920 22.79 18.36 18.49
C GLY A 920 24.20 17.96 18.90
N VAL A 921 25.20 18.85 18.76
CA VAL A 921 26.55 18.59 19.29
C VAL A 921 26.56 18.56 20.82
N ILE A 922 25.79 19.42 21.49
CA ILE A 922 25.67 19.40 22.95
C ILE A 922 25.07 18.07 23.43
N GLU A 923 24.04 17.58 22.75
CA GLU A 923 23.40 16.29 23.03
C GLU A 923 24.41 15.14 22.83
N SER A 924 25.11 15.12 21.70
CA SER A 924 26.15 14.11 21.39
C SER A 924 27.36 14.12 22.35
N LEU A 925 27.56 15.21 23.09
CA LEU A 925 28.59 15.34 24.12
C LEU A 925 28.13 14.86 25.50
N GLY A 926 26.80 14.79 25.72
CA GLY A 926 26.16 14.39 26.96
C GLY A 926 25.98 12.88 27.09
N ASP A 927 25.82 12.19 25.96
CA ASP A 927 25.84 10.72 25.81
C ASP A 927 27.27 10.15 25.86
#